data_AF-A0A316YVX5-F1
#
_entry.id   AF-A0A316YVX5-F1
#
_cell.length_a   1.000
_cell.length_b   1.000
_cell.length_c   1.000
_cell.angle_alpha   90.00
_cell.angle_beta   90.00
_cell.angle_gamma   90.00
#
_symmetry.space_group_name_H-M   'P 1'
#
loop_
_entity.id
_entity.type
_entity.pdbx_description
1 polymer ?
#
loop_
_entity_poly.entity_id
_entity_poly.type
_entity_poly.pdbx_seq_one_letter_code
_entity_poly.pdbx_strand_id
1 'polypeptide(L)'
;MADLVERARTWLARDPDETTRSQLSKYIEAGDQEALAQAFNDRLSFGTAGLRGLMGVGPNNMNRLVIRETTAGLASFLREAKLDDGPRQRVVIAYDGRHGSKGFASDAAGVLAALDVDVLLFDTTAPTPLCGFAVKKLGTAAGIVVTASHNPPAYNGYKVYRRGGTQINDPVDGQIAAKIAEVAAQKEAPACLSLEEAKKLGRLVYLSQEMFDDYINSVLVGVSPFKVISGDAGASSRPDNAVERAKFGIAYTPLHGVGAPIAEALFARRGFTSVWTVAEQREPDGNFPTVEFPNPEEPGATDLVMKLADAHDAQIAIANDPDADRLCACARDSSGQMRQLTGDQLGSLLGDALLERAASQVDPRKTLAVRSTIVSSRILARLAQKRGERVQHRETLTGFKWLGPAAERATQRGEQFVFGYEEALGYMACDVVYDKDGLSGLVAIAELAYALYRQGLTLWDRLEEIHRAVGLSVTMQRTIKLQPGTSGSTIMKRLRADKPQKVGSFPLALVDDLIERPTKAEAGEEHVPRNDVLRYYVGTPEGRHTKEDIMLSAPRIIVRPSGTEPKVKIYCEMLGTVGGDEAYDKASARVTKDLTSIVDAFHHWMSGETPPKAPSTRGSLVQQVFSAFPIVNFAPAQLSQTFPKKHTTVLYVAASHPGPRKWASSDPSCLAWQMQLLFRGVDFVCEHVDEDTELLGGLGKLPFVVLANGNRVGKAQLGRWADHFAPLHRNGPSDEQQLHSPEVALWESLIGGPILAGVLLEVLSLPRPPSKPLPTFSGFVRSSLDTSRRKRMLAEISALQRHQTGPTSRVPGWKTTLEGLIGSGPASVFSTGSAPDEDEEDEDTWSGEAALLDERTIRRDAVQAIRALSGELQDEWRDVEEADRWVDGQGRLDASLFAILHTILSLPIDSVSELRTAVLEEPVLTSWTRRIWSKYVKARGG
;
A
#
# COMPACT_ATOMS: atom_id res chain seq x y z
N MET A 1 18.53 -11.75 41.03
CA MET A 1 18.21 -10.61 41.90
C MET A 1 19.38 -9.63 41.94
N ALA A 2 20.44 -9.86 42.73
CA ALA A 2 21.62 -8.97 42.80
C ALA A 2 22.31 -8.79 41.43
N ASP A 3 22.37 -9.86 40.63
CA ASP A 3 22.97 -9.85 39.30
C ASP A 3 22.22 -8.96 38.28
N LEU A 4 20.88 -8.97 38.26
CA LEU A 4 20.09 -8.15 37.32
C LEU A 4 20.17 -6.65 37.63
N VAL A 5 20.11 -6.28 38.90
CA VAL A 5 20.24 -4.87 39.32
C VAL A 5 21.65 -4.35 39.01
N GLU A 6 22.68 -5.17 39.19
CA GLU A 6 24.05 -4.78 38.87
C GLU A 6 24.28 -4.62 37.36
N ARG A 7 23.73 -5.55 36.56
CA ARG A 7 23.72 -5.43 35.09
C ARG A 7 22.99 -4.18 34.63
N ALA A 8 21.85 -3.86 35.25
CA ALA A 8 21.08 -2.66 35.00
C ALA A 8 21.85 -1.37 35.35
N ARG A 9 22.54 -1.32 36.50
CA ARG A 9 23.40 -0.18 36.87
C ARG A 9 24.59 0.01 35.93
N THR A 10 25.21 -1.10 35.53
CA THR A 10 26.30 -1.09 34.54
C THR A 10 25.82 -0.53 33.20
N TRP A 11 24.63 -0.96 32.75
CA TRP A 11 23.99 -0.43 31.55
C TRP A 11 23.66 1.06 31.68
N LEU A 12 23.07 1.46 32.81
CA LEU A 12 22.71 2.86 33.08
C LEU A 12 23.92 3.79 32.99
N ALA A 13 25.12 3.35 33.37
CA ALA A 13 26.34 4.15 33.22
C ALA A 13 26.76 4.38 31.75
N ARG A 14 26.40 3.46 30.85
CA ARG A 14 26.78 3.48 29.42
C ARG A 14 25.69 4.06 28.52
N ASP A 15 24.43 4.04 28.97
CA ASP A 15 23.28 4.46 28.19
C ASP A 15 23.35 5.96 27.84
N PRO A 16 23.38 6.35 26.55
CA PRO A 16 23.49 7.74 26.14
C PRO A 16 22.14 8.45 26.03
N ASP A 17 21.02 7.78 26.28
CA ASP A 17 19.67 8.34 26.13
C ASP A 17 19.04 8.65 27.48
N GLU A 18 18.78 9.93 27.75
CA GLU A 18 18.19 10.37 29.02
C GLU A 18 16.80 9.76 29.28
N THR A 19 16.05 9.43 28.22
CA THR A 19 14.72 8.83 28.33
C THR A 19 14.81 7.41 28.90
N THR A 20 15.64 6.55 28.30
CA THR A 20 15.82 5.17 28.77
C THR A 20 16.60 5.12 30.08
N ARG A 21 17.53 6.06 30.32
CA ARG A 21 18.17 6.24 31.64
C ARG A 21 17.14 6.52 32.73
N SER A 22 16.27 7.51 32.52
CA SER A 22 15.23 7.88 33.49
C SER A 22 14.26 6.71 33.75
N GLN A 23 13.86 6.00 32.70
CA GLN A 23 13.00 4.82 32.81
C GLN A 23 13.67 3.69 33.59
N LEU A 24 14.94 3.40 33.30
CA LEU A 24 15.72 2.36 33.99
C LEU A 24 15.96 2.70 35.46
N SER A 25 16.28 3.96 35.78
CA SER A 25 16.43 4.41 37.18
C SER A 25 15.16 4.15 37.98
N LYS A 26 13.97 4.42 37.42
CA LYS A 26 12.68 4.11 38.07
C LYS A 26 12.51 2.62 38.33
N TYR A 27 12.86 1.75 37.37
CA TYR A 27 12.79 0.30 37.57
C TYR A 27 13.73 -0.17 38.68
N ILE A 28 14.94 0.39 38.76
CA ILE A 28 15.92 0.08 39.81
C ILE A 28 15.42 0.57 41.18
N GLU A 29 14.94 1.80 41.29
CA GLU A 29 14.44 2.41 42.53
C GLU A 29 13.20 1.71 43.08
N ALA A 30 12.28 1.33 42.18
CA ALA A 30 11.07 0.58 42.54
C ALA A 30 11.34 -0.90 42.83
N GLY A 31 12.53 -1.41 42.51
CA GLY A 31 12.87 -2.83 42.63
C GLY A 31 12.05 -3.74 41.70
N ASP A 32 11.58 -3.21 40.56
CA ASP A 32 10.70 -3.89 39.60
C ASP A 32 11.42 -5.04 38.89
N GLN A 33 11.33 -6.24 39.47
CA GLN A 33 12.04 -7.40 38.96
C GLN A 33 11.52 -7.86 37.59
N GLU A 34 10.23 -7.66 37.30
CA GLU A 34 9.64 -8.11 36.04
C GLU A 34 10.13 -7.24 34.89
N ALA A 35 10.10 -5.91 35.05
CA ALA A 35 10.61 -4.97 34.06
C ALA A 35 12.12 -5.17 33.83
N LEU A 36 12.90 -5.36 34.91
CA LEU A 36 14.34 -5.63 34.79
C LEU A 36 14.62 -6.97 34.11
N ALA A 37 13.87 -8.02 34.44
CA ALA A 37 14.00 -9.33 33.81
C ALA A 37 13.67 -9.24 32.30
N GLN A 38 12.60 -8.55 31.92
CA GLN A 38 12.21 -8.37 30.52
C GLN A 38 13.27 -7.61 29.71
N ALA A 39 13.91 -6.60 30.31
CA ALA A 39 14.93 -5.78 29.65
C ALA A 39 16.32 -6.44 29.59
N PHE A 40 16.68 -7.26 30.60
CA PHE A 40 18.06 -7.73 30.80
C PHE A 40 18.25 -9.25 30.78
N ASN A 41 17.23 -10.10 30.79
CA ASN A 41 17.48 -11.55 30.73
C ASN A 41 18.16 -11.98 29.43
N ASP A 42 17.83 -11.31 28.32
CA ASP A 42 18.36 -11.60 26.99
C ASP A 42 18.87 -10.33 26.30
N ARG A 43 19.38 -10.51 25.07
CA ARG A 43 19.78 -9.44 24.15
C ARG A 43 19.07 -9.64 22.81
N LEU A 44 18.72 -8.54 22.13
CA LEU A 44 18.23 -8.64 20.76
C LEU A 44 19.23 -9.38 19.89
N SER A 45 18.74 -10.45 19.24
CA SER A 45 19.55 -11.27 18.35
C SER A 45 19.74 -10.56 17.01
N PHE A 46 21.00 -10.42 16.60
CA PHE A 46 21.37 -9.98 15.25
C PHE A 46 21.42 -11.18 14.31
N GLY A 47 20.82 -11.06 13.13
CA GLY A 47 20.90 -12.10 12.10
C GLY A 47 20.69 -11.55 10.70
N THR A 48 20.31 -12.41 9.76
CA THR A 48 20.09 -12.04 8.35
C THR A 48 19.15 -10.85 8.08
N ALA A 49 18.19 -10.57 8.97
CA ALA A 49 17.29 -9.42 8.86
C ALA A 49 17.80 -8.19 9.65
N GLY A 50 19.02 -8.28 10.19
CA GLY A 50 19.59 -7.32 11.12
C GLY A 50 18.98 -7.43 12.52
N LEU A 51 18.74 -6.28 13.18
CA LEU A 51 17.99 -6.21 14.44
C LEU A 51 16.53 -5.79 14.20
N ARG A 52 15.63 -6.33 15.02
CA ARG A 52 14.25 -5.87 15.12
C ARG A 52 13.70 -6.14 16.51
N GLY A 53 13.09 -5.14 17.13
CA GLY A 53 12.54 -5.28 18.47
C GLY A 53 11.70 -4.08 18.89
N LEU A 54 11.05 -4.20 20.05
CA LEU A 54 10.39 -3.08 20.71
C LEU A 54 11.43 -2.04 21.09
N MET A 55 11.09 -0.76 20.98
CA MET A 55 11.92 0.30 21.54
C MET A 55 11.79 0.31 23.07
N GLY A 56 12.90 0.49 23.77
CA GLY A 56 12.88 0.51 25.24
C GLY A 56 14.23 0.29 25.89
N VAL A 57 14.19 0.12 27.22
CA VAL A 57 15.35 -0.03 28.09
C VAL A 57 16.04 -1.38 27.91
N GLY A 58 17.38 -1.38 28.04
CA GLY A 58 18.19 -2.59 28.18
C GLY A 58 18.53 -3.28 26.85
N PRO A 59 19.38 -4.31 26.90
CA PRO A 59 19.91 -4.99 25.71
C PRO A 59 18.86 -5.79 24.91
N ASN A 60 17.71 -6.11 25.52
CA ASN A 60 16.64 -6.85 24.86
C ASN A 60 15.67 -5.95 24.04
N ASN A 61 15.94 -4.64 23.95
CA ASN A 61 15.11 -3.68 23.24
C ASN A 61 15.95 -2.79 22.31
N MET A 62 15.30 -2.22 21.30
CA MET A 62 15.91 -1.22 20.42
C MET A 62 16.10 0.08 21.20
N ASN A 63 17.34 0.57 21.26
CA ASN A 63 17.70 1.87 21.85
C ASN A 63 19.05 2.33 21.30
N ARG A 64 19.43 3.56 21.65
CA ARG A 64 20.66 4.20 21.16
C ARG A 64 21.91 3.39 21.49
N LEU A 65 22.02 2.80 22.68
CA LEU A 65 23.20 2.00 23.05
C LEU A 65 23.29 0.71 22.23
N VAL A 66 22.18 -0.02 22.05
CA VAL A 66 22.15 -1.22 21.20
C VAL A 66 22.55 -0.89 19.76
N ILE A 67 22.07 0.24 19.21
CA ILE A 67 22.47 0.71 17.88
C ILE A 67 23.98 0.99 17.83
N ARG A 68 24.52 1.74 18.80
CA ARG A 68 25.96 2.06 18.84
C ARG A 68 26.83 0.81 18.93
N GLU A 69 26.48 -0.14 19.79
CA GLU A 69 27.19 -1.42 19.91
C GLU A 69 27.13 -2.23 18.61
N THR A 70 25.95 -2.27 17.98
CA THR A 70 25.70 -2.99 16.73
C THR A 70 26.52 -2.40 15.59
N THR A 71 26.50 -1.08 15.45
CA THR A 71 27.27 -0.36 14.44
C THR A 71 28.77 -0.48 14.66
N ALA A 72 29.25 -0.44 15.90
CA ALA A 72 30.67 -0.64 16.19
C ALA A 72 31.13 -2.08 15.85
N GLY A 73 30.29 -3.09 16.12
CA GLY A 73 30.55 -4.46 15.69
C GLY A 73 30.61 -4.58 14.16
N LEU A 74 29.68 -3.95 13.44
CA LEU A 74 29.71 -3.88 11.97
C LEU A 74 30.98 -3.18 11.47
N ALA A 75 31.36 -2.04 12.05
CA ALA A 75 32.56 -1.31 11.67
C ALA A 75 33.83 -2.16 11.85
N SER A 76 33.94 -2.90 12.96
CA SER A 76 35.05 -3.83 13.20
C SER A 76 35.12 -4.90 12.13
N PHE A 77 33.97 -5.53 11.80
CA PHE A 77 33.89 -6.52 10.74
C PHE A 77 34.34 -5.95 9.38
N LEU A 78 33.82 -4.78 8.98
CA LEU A 78 34.14 -4.18 7.68
C LEU A 78 35.62 -3.81 7.55
N ARG A 79 36.25 -3.29 8.62
CA ARG A 79 37.67 -2.93 8.63
C ARG A 79 38.59 -4.14 8.49
N GLU A 80 38.19 -5.27 9.06
CA GLU A 80 38.90 -6.54 8.90
C GLU A 80 38.67 -7.14 7.50
N ALA A 81 37.43 -7.10 7.00
CA ALA A 81 37.05 -7.70 5.73
C ALA A 81 37.53 -6.92 4.49
N LYS A 82 37.72 -5.60 4.59
CA LYS A 82 38.20 -4.71 3.51
C LYS A 82 37.45 -4.92 2.18
N LEU A 83 36.13 -4.74 2.23
CA LEU A 83 35.22 -5.01 1.11
C LEU A 83 35.10 -3.83 0.12
N ASP A 84 35.54 -2.64 0.49
CA ASP A 84 35.69 -1.48 -0.39
C ASP A 84 37.15 -1.31 -0.81
N ASP A 85 37.34 -0.94 -2.09
CA ASP A 85 38.64 -0.72 -2.73
C ASP A 85 39.23 0.66 -2.37
N GLY A 86 38.42 1.52 -1.75
CA GLY A 86 38.83 2.83 -1.26
C GLY A 86 39.79 2.77 -0.05
N PRO A 87 40.41 3.92 0.31
CA PRO A 87 41.34 4.01 1.44
C PRO A 87 40.66 3.73 2.79
N ARG A 88 39.35 3.95 2.86
CA ARG A 88 38.49 3.59 4.00
C ARG A 88 37.27 2.86 3.47
N GLN A 89 36.69 2.02 4.32
CA GLN A 89 35.41 1.38 4.03
C GLN A 89 34.33 2.46 4.01
N ARG A 90 33.40 2.37 3.06
CA ARG A 90 32.24 3.28 2.99
C ARG A 90 30.96 2.55 3.33
N VAL A 91 30.03 3.24 4.00
CA VAL A 91 28.71 2.72 4.36
C VAL A 91 27.62 3.74 4.01
N VAL A 92 26.58 3.29 3.30
CA VAL A 92 25.36 4.07 3.06
C VAL A 92 24.40 3.91 4.24
N ILE A 93 23.73 4.97 4.67
CA ILE A 93 22.73 4.91 5.74
C ILE A 93 21.43 5.59 5.28
N ALA A 94 20.34 4.85 5.36
CA ALA A 94 18.97 5.31 5.15
C ALA A 94 18.12 5.04 6.40
N TYR A 95 16.97 5.70 6.49
CA TYR A 95 16.01 5.52 7.59
C TYR A 95 14.59 5.88 7.16
N ASP A 96 13.61 5.27 7.82
CA ASP A 96 12.18 5.55 7.60
C ASP A 96 11.63 6.63 8.56
N GLY A 97 10.33 6.94 8.43
CA GLY A 97 9.64 7.95 9.23
C GLY A 97 9.23 7.51 10.65
N ARG A 98 9.66 6.32 11.12
CA ARG A 98 9.27 5.85 12.47
C ARG A 98 9.96 6.62 13.57
N HIS A 99 9.35 6.58 14.76
CA HIS A 99 9.93 7.14 15.97
C HIS A 99 11.33 6.59 16.22
N GLY A 100 12.28 7.48 16.51
CA GLY A 100 13.68 7.14 16.78
C GLY A 100 14.54 6.83 15.55
N SER A 101 13.97 6.57 14.36
CA SER A 101 14.75 6.12 13.19
C SER A 101 15.86 7.09 12.79
N LYS A 102 15.56 8.40 12.73
CA LYS A 102 16.56 9.45 12.45
C LYS A 102 17.67 9.51 13.50
N GLY A 103 17.32 9.34 14.78
CA GLY A 103 18.28 9.36 15.89
C GLY A 103 19.22 8.17 15.83
N PHE A 104 18.69 6.97 15.58
CA PHE A 104 19.48 5.76 15.40
C PHE A 104 20.37 5.82 14.15
N ALA A 105 19.89 6.38 13.03
CA ALA A 105 20.72 6.61 11.85
C ALA A 105 21.87 7.58 12.14
N SER A 106 21.61 8.61 12.93
CA SER A 106 22.63 9.58 13.36
C SER A 106 23.68 8.94 14.28
N ASP A 107 23.26 8.11 15.25
CA ASP A 107 24.17 7.36 16.10
C ASP A 107 25.02 6.37 15.29
N ALA A 108 24.42 5.68 14.31
CA ALA A 108 25.15 4.78 13.43
C ALA A 108 26.22 5.53 12.61
N ALA A 109 25.86 6.68 12.02
CA ALA A 109 26.80 7.53 11.30
C ALA A 109 27.95 8.01 12.20
N GLY A 110 27.64 8.48 13.41
CA GLY A 110 28.62 8.98 14.37
C GLY A 110 29.60 7.91 14.85
N VAL A 111 29.14 6.68 15.07
CA VAL A 111 29.99 5.54 15.47
C VAL A 111 30.90 5.09 14.32
N LEU A 112 30.36 4.97 13.09
CA LEU A 112 31.18 4.63 11.92
C LEU A 112 32.28 5.66 11.69
N ALA A 113 31.93 6.95 11.75
CA ALA A 113 32.90 8.03 11.62
C ALA A 113 33.94 8.03 12.75
N ALA A 114 33.57 7.68 13.98
CA ALA A 114 34.53 7.52 15.08
C ALA A 114 35.55 6.39 14.83
N LEU A 115 35.11 5.33 14.14
CA LEU A 115 35.88 4.11 13.88
C LEU A 115 36.56 4.10 12.50
N ASP A 116 36.77 5.28 11.89
CA ASP A 116 37.47 5.43 10.61
C ASP A 116 36.78 4.71 9.43
N VAL A 117 35.45 4.73 9.44
CA VAL A 117 34.58 4.30 8.32
C VAL A 117 33.88 5.54 7.77
N ASP A 118 33.95 5.73 6.45
CA ASP A 118 33.32 6.86 5.77
C ASP A 118 31.82 6.60 5.59
N VAL A 119 31.00 7.63 5.81
CA VAL A 119 29.55 7.52 5.86
C VAL A 119 28.91 8.34 4.74
N LEU A 120 27.97 7.72 4.03
CA LEU A 120 27.08 8.38 3.07
C LEU A 120 25.65 8.31 3.63
N LEU A 121 25.15 9.41 4.16
CA LEU A 121 23.88 9.48 4.88
C LEU A 121 22.82 10.17 4.02
N PHE A 122 21.63 9.59 3.89
CA PHE A 122 20.47 10.35 3.40
C PHE A 122 20.07 11.40 4.44
N ASP A 123 19.96 12.66 4.01
CA ASP A 123 19.61 13.79 4.89
C ASP A 123 18.14 13.76 5.36
N THR A 124 17.31 13.12 4.56
CA THR A 124 15.87 12.92 4.71
C THR A 124 15.52 11.43 4.76
N THR A 125 14.26 11.12 5.04
CA THR A 125 13.78 9.73 5.00
C THR A 125 13.92 9.15 3.60
N ALA A 126 14.34 7.89 3.50
CA ALA A 126 14.61 7.21 2.24
C ALA A 126 14.05 5.78 2.24
N PRO A 127 13.38 5.34 1.16
CA PRO A 127 12.93 3.96 1.02
C PRO A 127 14.07 2.95 1.11
N THR A 128 13.75 1.75 1.62
CA THR A 128 14.66 0.60 1.62
C THR A 128 15.29 0.32 0.25
N PRO A 129 14.55 0.27 -0.88
CA PRO A 129 15.16 0.02 -2.20
C PRO A 129 16.16 1.10 -2.63
N LEU A 130 15.97 2.36 -2.23
CA LEU A 130 16.92 3.45 -2.55
C LEU A 130 18.28 3.24 -1.86
N CYS A 131 18.28 2.72 -0.62
CA CYS A 131 19.53 2.35 0.04
C CYS A 131 20.24 1.21 -0.68
N GLY A 132 19.51 0.15 -1.05
CA GLY A 132 20.06 -0.98 -1.80
C GLY A 132 20.66 -0.54 -3.14
N PHE A 133 19.96 0.34 -3.85
CA PHE A 133 20.44 0.98 -5.08
C PHE A 133 21.74 1.76 -4.86
N ALA A 134 21.78 2.65 -3.85
CA ALA A 134 22.95 3.48 -3.58
C ALA A 134 24.18 2.64 -3.22
N VAL A 135 24.03 1.59 -2.42
CA VAL A 135 25.12 0.64 -2.09
C VAL A 135 25.68 0.01 -3.35
N LYS A 136 24.80 -0.48 -4.23
CA LYS A 136 25.20 -1.09 -5.51
C LYS A 136 25.87 -0.07 -6.43
N LYS A 137 25.26 1.09 -6.63
CA LYS A 137 25.73 2.14 -7.55
C LYS A 137 27.09 2.71 -7.15
N LEU A 138 27.30 2.94 -5.85
CA LEU A 138 28.52 3.55 -5.32
C LEU A 138 29.60 2.54 -4.95
N GLY A 139 29.27 1.24 -5.00
CA GLY A 139 30.18 0.15 -4.64
C GLY A 139 30.64 0.23 -3.19
N THR A 140 29.77 0.60 -2.25
CA THR A 140 30.13 0.70 -0.83
C THR A 140 30.27 -0.68 -0.17
N ALA A 141 31.00 -0.76 0.93
CA ALA A 141 31.22 -2.01 1.66
C ALA A 141 29.90 -2.58 2.23
N ALA A 142 29.03 -1.69 2.70
CA ALA A 142 27.75 -2.04 3.26
C ALA A 142 26.71 -0.91 3.12
N GLY A 143 25.47 -1.22 3.47
CA GLY A 143 24.42 -0.25 3.74
C GLY A 143 23.68 -0.57 5.03
N ILE A 144 23.09 0.45 5.65
CA ILE A 144 22.24 0.34 6.84
C ILE A 144 20.89 0.97 6.51
N VAL A 145 19.80 0.28 6.85
CA VAL A 145 18.47 0.89 6.84
C VAL A 145 17.87 0.78 8.23
N VAL A 146 17.60 1.92 8.85
CA VAL A 146 16.89 1.98 10.13
C VAL A 146 15.39 1.99 9.87
N THR A 147 14.77 0.82 10.04
CA THR A 147 13.35 0.60 9.79
C THR A 147 12.90 -0.73 10.42
N ALA A 148 11.62 -0.78 10.81
CA ALA A 148 10.93 -2.03 11.12
C ALA A 148 9.91 -2.44 10.04
N SER A 149 10.01 -1.89 8.82
CA SER A 149 9.10 -2.14 7.69
C SER A 149 7.64 -1.97 8.09
N HIS A 150 6.85 -3.04 8.13
CA HIS A 150 5.42 -3.03 8.40
C HIS A 150 5.05 -3.28 9.88
N ASN A 151 6.02 -3.36 10.80
CA ASN A 151 5.73 -3.62 12.21
C ASN A 151 4.92 -2.48 12.89
N PRO A 152 4.31 -2.70 14.07
CA PRO A 152 3.59 -1.65 14.80
C PRO A 152 4.49 -0.46 15.23
N PRO A 153 3.92 0.70 15.61
CA PRO A 153 4.66 1.92 16.01
C PRO A 153 5.78 1.72 17.04
N ALA A 154 5.57 0.83 18.02
CA ALA A 154 6.50 0.59 19.12
C ALA A 154 7.78 -0.15 18.68
N TYR A 155 7.84 -0.68 17.47
CA TYR A 155 8.99 -1.40 16.94
C TYR A 155 9.89 -0.49 16.11
N ASN A 156 11.19 -0.74 16.21
CA ASN A 156 12.18 -0.24 15.25
C ASN A 156 13.13 -1.39 14.84
N GLY A 157 14.03 -1.14 13.90
CA GLY A 157 14.95 -2.13 13.38
C GLY A 157 16.20 -1.52 12.74
N TYR A 158 17.16 -2.37 12.43
CA TYR A 158 18.45 -2.03 11.85
C TYR A 158 18.80 -3.13 10.84
N LYS A 159 18.52 -2.90 9.55
CA LYS A 159 18.83 -3.82 8.45
C LYS A 159 20.24 -3.54 7.93
N VAL A 160 20.95 -4.58 7.47
CA VAL A 160 22.29 -4.44 6.87
C VAL A 160 22.32 -5.05 5.47
N TYR A 161 22.83 -4.27 4.52
CA TYR A 161 23.15 -4.68 3.16
C TYR A 161 24.65 -4.93 3.03
N ARG A 162 25.04 -5.94 2.26
CA ARG A 162 26.43 -6.13 1.82
C ARG A 162 26.73 -5.33 0.55
N ARG A 163 28.01 -5.24 0.19
CA ARG A 163 28.46 -4.81 -1.15
C ARG A 163 27.63 -5.51 -2.24
N GLY A 164 27.15 -4.72 -3.20
CA GLY A 164 26.22 -5.15 -4.26
C GLY A 164 24.75 -4.91 -3.96
N GLY A 165 24.40 -4.41 -2.75
CA GLY A 165 23.05 -3.98 -2.43
C GLY A 165 22.07 -5.12 -2.15
N THR A 166 22.55 -6.25 -1.64
CA THR A 166 21.73 -7.38 -1.18
C THR A 166 21.78 -7.50 0.35
N GLN A 167 20.73 -8.04 0.96
CA GLN A 167 20.72 -8.32 2.40
C GLN A 167 21.85 -9.30 2.78
N ILE A 168 22.41 -9.13 3.98
CA ILE A 168 23.37 -10.08 4.54
C ILE A 168 22.74 -11.45 4.79
N ASN A 169 23.57 -12.50 4.72
CA ASN A 169 23.15 -13.87 4.97
C ASN A 169 24.32 -14.67 5.57
N ASP A 170 24.06 -15.90 5.98
CA ASP A 170 25.07 -16.81 6.53
C ASP A 170 26.26 -17.00 5.55
N PRO A 171 27.51 -16.95 6.04
CA PRO A 171 27.95 -16.80 7.45
C PRO A 171 28.21 -15.36 7.93
N VAL A 172 27.99 -14.36 7.07
CA VAL A 172 28.39 -12.95 7.33
C VAL A 172 27.62 -12.35 8.50
N ASP A 173 26.34 -12.67 8.64
CA ASP A 173 25.52 -12.20 9.76
C ASP A 173 26.02 -12.71 11.11
N GLY A 174 26.45 -13.98 11.19
CA GLY A 174 27.07 -14.57 12.38
C GLY A 174 28.43 -13.94 12.72
N GLN A 175 29.24 -13.62 11.72
CA GLN A 175 30.52 -12.91 11.91
C GLN A 175 30.31 -11.51 12.48
N ILE A 176 29.33 -10.77 11.95
CA ILE A 176 28.96 -9.46 12.50
C ILE A 176 28.42 -9.61 13.92
N ALA A 177 27.53 -10.58 14.17
CA ALA A 177 26.97 -10.83 15.50
C ALA A 177 28.06 -11.10 16.56
N ALA A 178 29.10 -11.86 16.21
CA ALA A 178 30.25 -12.09 17.09
C ALA A 178 30.98 -10.79 17.45
N LYS A 179 31.25 -9.92 16.47
CA LYS A 179 31.86 -8.60 16.71
C LYS A 179 30.98 -7.70 17.57
N ILE A 180 29.66 -7.76 17.40
CA ILE A 180 28.73 -7.01 18.24
C ILE A 180 28.82 -7.50 19.69
N ALA A 181 28.90 -8.82 19.92
CA ALA A 181 29.04 -9.38 21.26
C ALA A 181 30.37 -8.98 21.92
N GLU A 182 31.47 -8.95 21.17
CA GLU A 182 32.77 -8.46 21.64
C GLU A 182 32.69 -6.99 22.10
N VAL A 183 32.01 -6.13 21.33
CA VAL A 183 31.81 -4.72 21.70
C VAL A 183 30.90 -4.58 22.92
N ALA A 184 29.81 -5.33 22.98
CA ALA A 184 28.84 -5.25 24.08
C ALA A 184 29.43 -5.69 25.43
N ALA A 185 30.47 -6.51 25.42
CA ALA A 185 31.19 -6.94 26.62
C ALA A 185 32.18 -5.87 27.17
N GLN A 186 32.42 -4.77 26.42
CA GLN A 186 33.32 -3.71 26.86
C GLN A 186 32.67 -2.82 27.93
N LYS A 187 33.50 -2.25 28.81
CA LYS A 187 33.05 -1.38 29.91
C LYS A 187 32.52 -0.04 29.43
N GLU A 188 33.17 0.54 28.43
CA GLU A 188 32.80 1.84 27.89
C GLU A 188 31.74 1.69 26.79
N ALA A 189 30.95 2.74 26.58
CA ALA A 189 30.11 2.83 25.40
C ALA A 189 30.97 3.11 24.17
N PRO A 190 30.58 2.63 22.97
CA PRO A 190 31.28 2.99 21.74
C PRO A 190 31.33 4.50 21.54
N ALA A 191 32.49 5.01 21.13
CA ALA A 191 32.66 6.41 20.77
C ALA A 191 31.71 6.77 19.61
N CYS A 192 31.05 7.91 19.71
CA CYS A 192 30.08 8.39 18.73
C CYS A 192 30.33 9.87 18.49
N LEU A 193 30.78 10.24 17.29
CA LEU A 193 30.92 11.63 16.90
C LEU A 193 29.55 12.25 16.65
N SER A 194 29.43 13.56 16.84
CA SER A 194 28.31 14.31 16.26
C SER A 194 28.43 14.33 14.73
N LEU A 195 27.31 14.51 14.03
CA LEU A 195 27.32 14.58 12.56
C LEU A 195 28.17 15.76 12.05
N GLU A 196 28.20 16.87 12.79
CA GLU A 196 29.04 18.03 12.47
C GLU A 196 30.53 17.74 12.61
N GLU A 197 30.94 17.02 13.66
CA GLU A 197 32.34 16.58 13.81
C GLU A 197 32.72 15.59 12.71
N ALA A 198 31.86 14.60 12.44
CA ALA A 198 32.08 13.63 11.37
C ALA A 198 32.24 14.31 10.00
N LYS A 199 31.40 15.32 9.72
CA LYS A 199 31.48 16.14 8.49
C LYS A 199 32.75 16.98 8.44
N LYS A 200 33.14 17.65 9.53
CA LYS A 200 34.38 18.43 9.62
C LYS A 200 35.64 17.58 9.41
N LEU A 201 35.61 16.32 9.84
CA LEU A 201 36.68 15.36 9.60
C LEU A 201 36.68 14.77 8.17
N GLY A 202 35.72 15.14 7.32
CA GLY A 202 35.57 14.58 5.98
C GLY A 202 35.14 13.11 5.97
N ARG A 203 34.53 12.63 7.07
CA ARG A 203 34.08 11.24 7.26
C ARG A 203 32.58 11.05 7.02
N LEU A 204 31.83 12.12 6.83
CA LEU A 204 30.41 12.09 6.53
C LEU A 204 30.08 12.97 5.33
N VAL A 205 29.35 12.39 4.38
CA VAL A 205 28.77 13.08 3.22
C VAL A 205 27.27 12.82 3.22
N TYR A 206 26.48 13.86 2.96
CA TYR A 206 25.05 13.71 2.71
C TYR A 206 24.81 13.36 1.25
N LEU A 207 23.99 12.35 0.99
CA LEU A 207 23.56 12.01 -0.37
C LEU A 207 22.56 13.06 -0.85
N SER A 208 22.77 13.58 -2.07
CA SER A 208 21.97 14.64 -2.67
C SER A 208 20.70 14.09 -3.33
N GLN A 209 19.82 15.00 -3.75
CA GLN A 209 18.65 14.70 -4.60
C GLN A 209 19.00 13.94 -5.88
N GLU A 210 20.23 14.09 -6.39
CA GLU A 210 20.73 13.36 -7.56
C GLU A 210 20.63 11.84 -7.37
N MET A 211 20.87 11.31 -6.15
CA MET A 211 20.75 9.88 -5.88
C MET A 211 19.29 9.39 -6.00
N PHE A 212 18.32 10.23 -5.64
CA PHE A 212 16.90 9.93 -5.83
C PHE A 212 16.54 9.93 -7.32
N ASP A 213 16.99 10.94 -8.06
CA ASP A 213 16.74 11.06 -9.50
C ASP A 213 17.38 9.91 -10.29
N ASP A 214 18.58 9.51 -9.91
CA ASP A 214 19.30 8.38 -10.48
C ASP A 214 18.55 7.07 -10.27
N TYR A 215 18.02 6.86 -9.07
CA TYR A 215 17.20 5.69 -8.77
C TYR A 215 15.92 5.69 -9.61
N ILE A 216 15.20 6.81 -9.63
CA ILE A 216 13.97 6.98 -10.44
C ILE A 216 14.26 6.68 -11.91
N ASN A 217 15.31 7.27 -12.48
CA ASN A 217 15.68 7.07 -13.88
C ASN A 217 16.07 5.61 -14.14
N SER A 218 16.81 4.99 -13.22
CA SER A 218 17.18 3.57 -13.33
C SER A 218 15.96 2.66 -13.33
N VAL A 219 14.98 2.91 -12.46
CA VAL A 219 13.71 2.16 -12.43
C VAL A 219 12.92 2.37 -13.73
N LEU A 220 12.82 3.60 -14.23
CA LEU A 220 12.13 3.91 -15.48
C LEU A 220 12.80 3.27 -16.70
N VAL A 221 14.13 3.11 -16.70
CA VAL A 221 14.84 2.37 -17.75
C VAL A 221 14.66 0.86 -17.57
N GLY A 222 14.75 0.36 -16.34
CA GLY A 222 14.62 -1.07 -16.03
C GLY A 222 13.23 -1.64 -16.33
N VAL A 223 12.19 -0.83 -16.14
CA VAL A 223 10.77 -1.20 -16.29
C VAL A 223 10.12 -0.46 -17.47
N SER A 224 10.71 -0.56 -18.67
CA SER A 224 10.17 0.12 -19.88
C SER A 224 8.68 -0.17 -20.15
N PRO A 225 7.92 0.77 -20.75
CA PRO A 225 6.49 0.62 -21.03
C PRO A 225 6.15 -0.62 -21.88
N PHE A 226 4.95 -1.17 -21.66
CA PHE A 226 4.43 -2.30 -22.44
C PHE A 226 3.69 -1.78 -23.69
N LYS A 227 4.04 -2.30 -24.88
CA LYS A 227 3.48 -1.81 -26.16
C LYS A 227 2.02 -2.25 -26.37
N VAL A 228 1.81 -3.57 -26.43
CA VAL A 228 0.53 -4.29 -26.56
C VAL A 228 0.78 -5.69 -26.01
N ILE A 229 -0.15 -6.23 -25.24
CA ILE A 229 -0.08 -7.62 -24.74
C ILE A 229 -0.77 -8.50 -25.76
N SER A 230 -0.10 -9.53 -26.26
CA SER A 230 -0.63 -10.39 -27.30
C SER A 230 -1.86 -11.19 -26.79
N GLY A 231 -3.00 -10.99 -27.46
CA GLY A 231 -4.27 -11.67 -27.25
C GLY A 231 -5.21 -11.40 -28.43
N ASP A 232 -6.15 -12.31 -28.71
CA ASP A 232 -7.16 -12.18 -29.79
C ASP A 232 -8.15 -11.04 -29.47
N ALA A 233 -7.72 -9.79 -29.68
CA ALA A 233 -8.59 -8.62 -29.56
C ALA A 233 -8.80 -7.99 -30.94
N GLY A 234 -9.82 -8.46 -31.64
CA GLY A 234 -10.40 -7.81 -32.82
C GLY A 234 -11.14 -6.48 -32.51
N ALA A 235 -10.73 -5.76 -31.46
CA ALA A 235 -11.34 -4.50 -31.03
C ALA A 235 -10.35 -3.35 -31.20
N SER A 236 -10.85 -2.19 -31.65
CA SER A 236 -10.10 -0.95 -31.77
C SER A 236 -9.33 -0.63 -30.49
N SER A 237 -8.01 -0.78 -30.48
CA SER A 237 -7.18 -0.43 -29.33
C SER A 237 -7.15 1.09 -29.17
N ARG A 238 -7.27 1.56 -27.92
CA ARG A 238 -7.07 2.99 -27.62
C ARG A 238 -5.62 3.36 -27.96
N PRO A 239 -5.36 4.53 -28.57
CA PRO A 239 -4.01 4.95 -28.90
C PRO A 239 -3.14 5.12 -27.65
N ASP A 240 -1.85 4.84 -27.75
CA ASP A 240 -0.89 5.19 -26.69
C ASP A 240 -0.49 6.66 -26.83
N ASN A 241 -1.17 7.53 -26.10
CA ASN A 241 -0.83 8.95 -26.10
C ASN A 241 -1.14 9.59 -24.74
N ALA A 242 -0.66 10.82 -24.56
CA ALA A 242 -0.83 11.56 -23.31
C ALA A 242 -2.31 11.75 -22.92
N VAL A 243 -3.21 11.88 -23.90
CA VAL A 243 -4.65 12.10 -23.65
C VAL A 243 -5.31 10.85 -23.07
N GLU A 244 -5.04 9.67 -23.62
CA GLU A 244 -5.58 8.42 -23.08
C GLU A 244 -4.95 8.06 -21.75
N ARG A 245 -3.64 8.29 -21.58
CA ARG A 245 -2.95 8.07 -20.32
C ARG A 245 -3.43 8.98 -19.20
N ALA A 246 -3.77 10.23 -19.51
CA ALA A 246 -4.36 11.16 -18.55
C ALA A 246 -5.76 10.73 -18.06
N LYS A 247 -6.47 9.85 -18.80
CA LYS A 247 -7.77 9.30 -18.36
C LYS A 247 -7.61 8.08 -17.45
N PHE A 248 -6.42 7.49 -17.39
CA PHE A 248 -6.17 6.33 -16.53
C PHE A 248 -5.89 6.78 -15.10
N GLY A 249 -6.87 6.54 -14.23
CA GLY A 249 -6.83 6.93 -12.83
C GLY A 249 -6.08 5.92 -11.96
N ILE A 250 -5.23 6.43 -11.06
CA ILE A 250 -4.47 5.67 -10.07
C ILE A 250 -4.74 6.27 -8.69
N ALA A 251 -5.21 5.46 -7.74
CA ALA A 251 -5.20 5.81 -6.32
C ALA A 251 -3.95 5.22 -5.66
N TYR A 252 -3.32 5.96 -4.76
CA TYR A 252 -2.06 5.55 -4.14
C TYR A 252 -2.05 5.81 -2.63
N THR A 253 -1.39 4.94 -1.87
CA THR A 253 -1.05 5.21 -0.47
C THR A 253 0.33 4.64 -0.10
N PRO A 254 1.17 5.40 0.63
CA PRO A 254 2.39 4.87 1.23
C PRO A 254 2.16 4.35 2.67
N LEU A 255 0.91 4.33 3.17
CA LEU A 255 0.55 3.92 4.54
C LEU A 255 1.35 4.65 5.65
N HIS A 256 1.43 5.99 5.57
CA HIS A 256 2.28 6.84 6.44
C HIS A 256 3.78 6.55 6.29
N GLY A 257 4.16 5.95 5.17
CA GLY A 257 5.52 5.60 4.80
C GLY A 257 6.26 6.66 4.00
N VAL A 258 7.44 6.28 3.54
CA VAL A 258 8.39 7.19 2.88
C VAL A 258 8.38 7.09 1.35
N GLY A 259 7.47 6.28 0.78
CA GLY A 259 7.42 5.99 -0.65
C GLY A 259 6.85 7.09 -1.53
N ALA A 260 5.99 7.98 -1.00
CA ALA A 260 5.20 8.90 -1.81
C ALA A 260 5.99 9.84 -2.72
N PRO A 261 7.07 10.52 -2.27
CA PRO A 261 7.82 11.43 -3.15
C PRO A 261 8.35 10.74 -4.40
N ILE A 262 8.83 9.50 -4.28
CA ILE A 262 9.36 8.74 -5.41
C ILE A 262 8.25 8.14 -6.25
N ALA A 263 7.20 7.57 -5.63
CA ALA A 263 6.07 7.00 -6.36
C ALA A 263 5.37 8.05 -7.25
N GLU A 264 5.10 9.24 -6.71
CA GLU A 264 4.49 10.35 -7.45
C GLU A 264 5.38 10.82 -8.59
N ALA A 265 6.70 10.93 -8.36
CA ALA A 265 7.66 11.27 -9.42
C ALA A 265 7.73 10.21 -10.53
N LEU A 266 7.69 8.92 -10.17
CA LEU A 266 7.67 7.81 -11.13
C LEU A 266 6.40 7.85 -11.99
N PHE A 267 5.23 8.05 -11.38
CA PHE A 267 3.98 8.19 -12.13
C PHE A 267 3.98 9.40 -13.07
N ALA A 268 4.41 10.57 -12.56
CA ALA A 268 4.47 11.79 -13.35
C ALA A 268 5.43 11.66 -14.54
N ARG A 269 6.63 11.10 -14.34
CA ARG A 269 7.62 10.86 -15.42
C ARG A 269 7.15 9.79 -16.41
N ARG A 270 6.22 8.90 -16.02
CA ARG A 270 5.51 8.00 -16.95
C ARG A 270 4.34 8.63 -17.68
N GLY A 271 3.97 9.86 -17.33
CA GLY A 271 2.84 10.57 -17.92
C GLY A 271 1.48 10.20 -17.32
N PHE A 272 1.45 9.52 -16.18
CA PHE A 272 0.22 9.36 -15.40
C PHE A 272 -0.05 10.66 -14.63
N THR A 273 -1.12 11.35 -15.01
CA THR A 273 -1.49 12.66 -14.43
C THR A 273 -2.75 12.59 -13.56
N SER A 274 -3.57 11.55 -13.72
CA SER A 274 -4.71 11.26 -12.86
C SER A 274 -4.29 10.35 -11.70
N VAL A 275 -3.49 10.89 -10.80
CA VAL A 275 -2.97 10.18 -9.62
C VAL A 275 -3.46 10.89 -8.36
N TRP A 276 -4.05 10.13 -7.45
CA TRP A 276 -4.52 10.63 -6.16
C TRP A 276 -3.87 9.85 -5.02
N THR A 277 -3.14 10.55 -4.16
CA THR A 277 -2.55 9.97 -2.95
C THR A 277 -3.51 10.17 -1.78
N VAL A 278 -3.72 9.15 -0.95
CA VAL A 278 -4.52 9.25 0.29
C VAL A 278 -3.91 10.33 1.18
N ALA A 279 -4.60 11.46 1.31
CA ALA A 279 -4.08 12.65 1.99
C ALA A 279 -3.72 12.36 3.45
N GLU A 280 -4.56 11.58 4.15
CA GLU A 280 -4.37 11.19 5.54
C GLU A 280 -3.14 10.29 5.76
N GLN A 281 -2.64 9.64 4.71
CA GLN A 281 -1.55 8.65 4.80
C GLN A 281 -0.30 9.08 4.02
N ARG A 282 -0.30 10.26 3.37
CA ARG A 282 0.77 10.67 2.44
C ARG A 282 2.09 10.97 3.15
N GLU A 283 2.02 11.73 4.23
CA GLU A 283 3.21 12.15 4.97
C GLU A 283 3.70 11.02 5.90
N PRO A 284 5.02 10.87 6.10
CA PRO A 284 5.53 9.91 7.05
C PRO A 284 5.04 10.20 8.49
N ASP A 285 4.38 9.22 9.12
CA ASP A 285 3.94 9.28 10.53
C ASP A 285 4.19 7.93 11.22
N GLY A 286 5.17 7.90 12.13
CA GLY A 286 5.54 6.72 12.89
C GLY A 286 4.47 6.16 13.83
N ASN A 287 3.35 6.87 14.05
CA ASN A 287 2.20 6.38 14.80
C ASN A 287 1.21 5.56 13.97
N PHE A 288 1.29 5.64 12.63
CA PHE A 288 0.36 4.98 11.71
C PHE A 288 -1.14 5.19 12.08
N PRO A 289 -1.59 6.44 12.30
CA PRO A 289 -2.85 6.73 13.03
C PRO A 289 -4.13 6.20 12.37
N THR A 290 -4.08 5.77 11.11
CA THR A 290 -5.25 5.28 10.37
C THR A 290 -5.28 3.75 10.20
N VAL A 291 -4.24 3.03 10.63
CA VAL A 291 -4.13 1.57 10.45
C VAL A 291 -3.55 0.93 11.71
N GLU A 292 -4.10 -0.20 12.16
CA GLU A 292 -3.54 -0.92 13.32
C GLU A 292 -2.15 -1.51 13.01
N PHE A 293 -1.99 -1.97 11.76
CA PHE A 293 -0.77 -2.58 11.29
C PHE A 293 -0.49 -2.12 9.85
N PRO A 294 0.62 -1.41 9.59
CA PRO A 294 0.89 -0.83 8.28
C PRO A 294 1.49 -1.87 7.31
N ASN A 295 0.78 -2.99 7.12
CA ASN A 295 1.06 -3.98 6.09
C ASN A 295 -0.14 -4.04 5.15
N PRO A 296 0.02 -3.81 3.84
CA PRO A 296 -1.12 -3.79 2.93
C PRO A 296 -1.80 -5.17 2.71
N GLU A 297 -1.26 -6.27 3.28
CA GLU A 297 -1.97 -7.56 3.36
C GLU A 297 -3.05 -7.61 4.46
N GLU A 298 -2.98 -6.73 5.46
CA GLU A 298 -3.86 -6.79 6.62
C GLU A 298 -5.24 -6.21 6.30
N PRO A 299 -6.33 -6.82 6.80
CA PRO A 299 -7.66 -6.25 6.69
C PRO A 299 -7.71 -4.80 7.18
N GLY A 300 -8.32 -3.92 6.38
CA GLY A 300 -8.44 -2.49 6.69
C GLY A 300 -7.30 -1.61 6.19
N ALA A 301 -6.12 -2.17 5.88
CA ALA A 301 -4.97 -1.36 5.44
C ALA A 301 -5.18 -0.68 4.08
N THR A 302 -5.94 -1.31 3.18
CA THR A 302 -6.22 -0.82 1.82
C THR A 302 -7.54 -0.04 1.69
N ASP A 303 -8.34 0.06 2.75
CA ASP A 303 -9.70 0.62 2.69
C ASP A 303 -9.72 2.08 2.22
N LEU A 304 -8.81 2.92 2.75
CA LEU A 304 -8.74 4.33 2.36
C LEU A 304 -8.35 4.52 0.90
N VAL A 305 -7.41 3.72 0.39
CA VAL A 305 -6.99 3.84 -1.02
C VAL A 305 -8.04 3.28 -1.98
N MET A 306 -8.78 2.23 -1.59
CA MET A 306 -9.93 1.75 -2.38
C MET A 306 -11.07 2.77 -2.39
N LYS A 307 -11.37 3.40 -1.25
CA LYS A 307 -12.36 4.48 -1.17
C LYS A 307 -11.98 5.68 -2.03
N LEU A 308 -10.69 6.04 -2.04
CA LEU A 308 -10.17 7.11 -2.91
C LEU A 308 -10.30 6.72 -4.39
N ALA A 309 -10.03 5.46 -4.73
CA ALA A 309 -10.21 4.98 -6.09
C ALA A 309 -11.66 5.03 -6.56
N ASP A 310 -12.62 4.73 -5.69
CA ASP A 310 -14.05 4.86 -6.01
C ASP A 310 -14.49 6.32 -6.12
N ALA A 311 -13.98 7.21 -5.28
CA ALA A 311 -14.28 8.64 -5.35
C ALA A 311 -13.83 9.30 -6.66
N HIS A 312 -12.79 8.75 -7.30
CA HIS A 312 -12.19 9.29 -8.52
C HIS A 312 -12.36 8.39 -9.76
N ASP A 313 -13.13 7.31 -9.66
CA ASP A 313 -13.26 6.29 -10.72
C ASP A 313 -11.87 5.80 -11.24
N ALA A 314 -10.91 5.65 -10.33
CA ALA A 314 -9.59 5.13 -10.65
C ALA A 314 -9.67 3.64 -11.04
N GLN A 315 -8.85 3.21 -11.99
CA GLN A 315 -8.83 1.83 -12.48
C GLN A 315 -8.03 0.90 -11.56
N ILE A 316 -7.06 1.45 -10.83
CA ILE A 316 -6.18 0.72 -9.92
C ILE A 316 -5.93 1.53 -8.64
N ALA A 317 -5.87 0.82 -7.51
CA ALA A 317 -5.42 1.33 -6.22
C ALA A 317 -4.14 0.60 -5.80
N ILE A 318 -3.11 1.35 -5.43
CA ILE A 318 -1.77 0.83 -5.12
C ILE A 318 -1.36 1.23 -3.71
N ALA A 319 -0.81 0.29 -2.94
CA ALA A 319 -0.29 0.55 -1.61
C ALA A 319 1.16 0.04 -1.46
N ASN A 320 2.02 0.85 -0.86
CA ASN A 320 3.32 0.41 -0.34
C ASN A 320 3.27 0.28 1.18
N ASP A 321 4.13 -0.57 1.75
CA ASP A 321 4.40 -0.55 3.19
C ASP A 321 5.33 0.63 3.56
N PRO A 322 5.55 0.93 4.86
CA PRO A 322 6.18 2.17 5.28
C PRO A 322 7.59 2.44 4.73
N ASP A 323 8.39 1.40 4.48
CA ASP A 323 9.72 1.51 3.89
C ASP A 323 9.77 1.24 2.38
N ALA A 324 8.59 1.08 1.76
CA ALA A 324 8.32 0.92 0.34
C ALA A 324 9.06 -0.23 -0.36
N ASP A 325 9.38 -1.30 0.38
CA ASP A 325 9.91 -2.53 -0.20
C ASP A 325 8.77 -3.45 -0.69
N ARG A 326 7.57 -3.34 -0.13
CA ARG A 326 6.39 -4.13 -0.54
C ARG A 326 5.42 -3.38 -1.43
N LEU A 327 4.63 -4.13 -2.18
CA LEU A 327 3.58 -3.60 -3.05
C LEU A 327 2.29 -4.41 -2.97
N CYS A 328 1.17 -3.74 -2.81
CA CYS A 328 -0.15 -4.29 -3.03
C CYS A 328 -0.85 -3.53 -4.15
N ALA A 329 -1.67 -4.25 -4.92
CA ALA A 329 -2.54 -3.66 -5.93
C ALA A 329 -3.97 -4.18 -5.77
N CYS A 330 -4.93 -3.26 -5.85
CA CYS A 330 -6.35 -3.56 -6.03
C CYS A 330 -6.76 -3.04 -7.41
N ALA A 331 -7.58 -3.78 -8.13
CA ALA A 331 -7.99 -3.43 -9.48
C ALA A 331 -9.49 -3.65 -9.67
N ARG A 332 -10.10 -2.84 -10.56
CA ARG A 332 -11.49 -3.06 -10.97
C ARG A 332 -11.59 -4.37 -11.77
N ASP A 333 -12.55 -5.21 -11.41
CA ASP A 333 -12.94 -6.35 -12.24
C ASP A 333 -13.95 -5.92 -13.32
N SER A 334 -14.40 -6.87 -14.14
CA SER A 334 -15.34 -6.62 -15.23
C SER A 334 -16.72 -6.13 -14.77
N SER A 335 -17.06 -6.27 -13.48
CA SER A 335 -18.26 -5.68 -12.87
C SER A 335 -18.06 -4.23 -12.42
N GLY A 336 -16.81 -3.74 -12.44
CA GLY A 336 -16.40 -2.43 -11.96
C GLY A 336 -16.03 -2.40 -10.46
N GLN A 337 -16.11 -3.54 -9.76
CA GLN A 337 -15.78 -3.61 -8.34
C GLN A 337 -14.26 -3.62 -8.12
N MET A 338 -13.79 -2.78 -7.20
CA MET A 338 -12.39 -2.79 -6.76
C MET A 338 -12.11 -4.03 -5.90
N ARG A 339 -11.16 -4.87 -6.30
CA ARG A 339 -10.77 -6.09 -5.58
C ARG A 339 -9.26 -6.13 -5.40
N GLN A 340 -8.83 -6.53 -4.21
CA GLN A 340 -7.42 -6.74 -3.89
C GLN A 340 -6.88 -8.01 -4.56
N LEU A 341 -5.71 -7.91 -5.18
CA LEU A 341 -4.96 -9.05 -5.69
C LEU A 341 -4.11 -9.65 -4.56
N THR A 342 -4.03 -10.98 -4.48
CA THR A 342 -3.06 -11.63 -3.58
C THR A 342 -1.63 -11.43 -4.10
N GLY A 343 -0.64 -11.63 -3.23
CA GLY A 343 0.75 -11.46 -3.65
C GLY A 343 1.19 -12.38 -4.78
N ASP A 344 0.66 -13.61 -4.81
CA ASP A 344 0.89 -14.57 -5.90
C ASP A 344 0.15 -14.20 -7.20
N GLN A 345 -1.05 -13.64 -7.11
CA GLN A 345 -1.79 -13.17 -8.28
C GLN A 345 -1.07 -11.99 -8.94
N LEU A 346 -0.63 -11.03 -8.12
CA LEU A 346 0.17 -9.90 -8.60
C LEU A 346 1.54 -10.37 -9.15
N GLY A 347 2.20 -11.32 -8.48
CA GLY A 347 3.43 -11.93 -8.96
C GLY A 347 3.26 -12.65 -10.31
N SER A 348 2.12 -13.30 -10.52
CA SER A 348 1.79 -13.96 -11.79
C SER A 348 1.60 -12.97 -12.93
N LEU A 349 0.83 -11.89 -12.67
CA LEU A 349 0.61 -10.81 -13.63
C LEU A 349 1.91 -10.12 -14.04
N LEU A 350 2.74 -9.73 -13.05
CA LEU A 350 4.03 -9.09 -13.29
C LEU A 350 5.00 -10.03 -14.02
N GLY A 351 5.10 -11.28 -13.58
CA GLY A 351 5.98 -12.27 -14.17
C GLY A 351 5.66 -12.55 -15.64
N ASP A 352 4.38 -12.69 -15.97
CA ASP A 352 3.93 -12.88 -17.34
C ASP A 352 4.25 -11.67 -18.24
N ALA A 353 3.88 -10.47 -17.80
CA ALA A 353 4.10 -9.24 -18.57
C ALA A 353 5.59 -8.93 -18.77
N LEU A 354 6.41 -9.09 -17.73
CA LEU A 354 7.86 -8.84 -17.81
C LEU A 354 8.57 -9.88 -18.68
N LEU A 355 8.14 -11.15 -18.67
CA LEU A 355 8.65 -12.18 -19.57
C LEU A 355 8.29 -11.89 -21.03
N GLU A 356 7.06 -11.48 -21.31
CA GLU A 356 6.63 -11.10 -22.65
C GLU A 356 7.42 -9.91 -23.19
N ARG A 357 7.63 -8.88 -22.34
CA ARG A 357 8.49 -7.75 -22.68
C ARG A 357 9.93 -8.19 -22.96
N ALA A 358 10.53 -8.95 -22.06
CA ALA A 358 11.92 -9.40 -22.19
C ALA A 358 12.14 -10.23 -23.46
N ALA A 359 11.18 -11.08 -23.83
CA ALA A 359 11.24 -11.86 -25.06
C ALA A 359 11.34 -10.98 -26.34
N SER A 360 10.78 -9.77 -26.31
CA SER A 360 10.77 -8.83 -27.45
C SER A 360 11.94 -7.83 -27.47
N GLN A 361 12.61 -7.59 -26.34
CA GLN A 361 13.59 -6.50 -26.18
C GLN A 361 15.02 -6.99 -25.93
N VAL A 362 15.18 -8.23 -25.48
CA VAL A 362 16.47 -8.78 -25.04
C VAL A 362 17.05 -9.68 -26.11
N ASP A 363 18.38 -9.61 -26.28
CA ASP A 363 19.16 -10.49 -27.16
C ASP A 363 18.63 -11.93 -27.13
N PRO A 364 18.16 -12.47 -28.27
CA PRO A 364 17.56 -13.79 -28.35
C PRO A 364 18.45 -14.94 -27.84
N ARG A 365 19.76 -14.72 -27.76
CA ARG A 365 20.74 -15.69 -27.27
C ARG A 365 20.84 -15.74 -25.75
N LYS A 366 20.37 -14.72 -25.03
CA LYS A 366 20.42 -14.70 -23.57
C LYS A 366 19.31 -15.56 -22.96
N THR A 367 19.68 -16.35 -21.97
CA THR A 367 18.73 -16.98 -21.04
C THR A 367 18.00 -15.92 -20.23
N LEU A 368 16.68 -16.04 -20.13
CA LEU A 368 15.85 -15.18 -19.27
C LEU A 368 15.71 -15.84 -17.90
N ALA A 369 16.20 -15.20 -16.86
CA ALA A 369 16.17 -15.70 -15.50
C ALA A 369 15.00 -15.10 -14.72
N VAL A 370 14.13 -15.98 -14.23
CA VAL A 370 13.06 -15.63 -13.27
C VAL A 370 13.18 -16.44 -11.99
N ARG A 371 12.77 -15.87 -10.86
CA ARG A 371 12.93 -16.49 -9.54
C ARG A 371 11.67 -16.32 -8.70
N SER A 372 11.39 -17.30 -7.86
CA SER A 372 10.40 -17.16 -6.79
C SER A 372 10.91 -17.86 -5.53
N THR A 373 10.27 -17.60 -4.39
CA THR A 373 10.58 -18.42 -3.21
C THR A 373 9.84 -19.75 -3.28
N ILE A 374 10.31 -20.75 -2.53
CA ILE A 374 9.71 -22.10 -2.47
C ILE A 374 8.25 -22.12 -2.01
N VAL A 375 7.78 -21.06 -1.37
CA VAL A 375 6.41 -20.94 -0.83
C VAL A 375 5.49 -20.08 -1.69
N SER A 376 6.04 -19.40 -2.71
CA SER A 376 5.27 -18.63 -3.69
C SER A 376 4.69 -19.54 -4.76
N SER A 377 3.61 -19.09 -5.42
CA SER A 377 2.87 -19.88 -6.39
C SER A 377 3.73 -20.38 -7.56
N ARG A 378 3.39 -21.58 -8.05
CA ARG A 378 4.06 -22.24 -9.17
C ARG A 378 3.71 -21.65 -10.53
N ILE A 379 2.81 -20.65 -10.61
CA ILE A 379 2.41 -20.03 -11.87
C ILE A 379 3.62 -19.48 -12.64
N LEU A 380 4.57 -18.81 -11.97
CA LEU A 380 5.79 -18.31 -12.64
C LEU A 380 6.64 -19.45 -13.23
N ALA A 381 6.75 -20.57 -12.54
CA ALA A 381 7.47 -21.76 -13.03
C ALA A 381 6.77 -22.35 -14.27
N ARG A 382 5.43 -22.40 -14.26
CA ARG A 382 4.62 -22.93 -15.37
C ARG A 382 4.60 -21.98 -16.58
N LEU A 383 4.61 -20.67 -16.35
CA LEU A 383 4.82 -19.66 -17.39
C LEU A 383 6.19 -19.80 -18.05
N ALA A 384 7.25 -19.99 -17.25
CA ALA A 384 8.58 -20.26 -17.77
C ALA A 384 8.62 -21.54 -18.63
N GLN A 385 8.05 -22.65 -18.12
CA GLN A 385 7.96 -23.90 -18.87
C GLN A 385 7.20 -23.73 -20.19
N LYS A 386 6.06 -23.03 -20.19
CA LYS A 386 5.25 -22.77 -21.39
C LYS A 386 6.00 -21.93 -22.44
N ARG A 387 6.89 -21.04 -22.01
CA ARG A 387 7.69 -20.17 -22.89
C ARG A 387 8.99 -20.82 -23.40
N GLY A 388 9.28 -22.05 -22.96
CA GLY A 388 10.38 -22.88 -23.45
C GLY A 388 11.72 -22.68 -22.73
N GLU A 389 12.73 -23.45 -23.15
CA GLU A 389 14.01 -23.65 -22.44
C GLU A 389 14.84 -22.37 -22.22
N ARG A 390 14.58 -21.33 -23.01
CA ARG A 390 15.23 -20.01 -22.84
C ARG A 390 14.83 -19.33 -21.53
N VAL A 391 13.66 -19.64 -20.97
CA VAL A 391 13.19 -19.06 -19.72
C VAL A 391 13.48 -20.01 -18.56
N GLN A 392 14.43 -19.64 -17.71
CA GLN A 392 14.82 -20.43 -16.55
C GLN A 392 14.20 -19.88 -15.28
N HIS A 393 13.22 -20.62 -14.75
CA HIS A 393 12.73 -20.45 -13.39
C HIS A 393 13.60 -21.22 -12.41
N ARG A 394 13.91 -20.61 -11.26
CA ARG A 394 14.47 -21.30 -10.10
C ARG A 394 13.84 -20.83 -8.80
N GLU A 395 13.64 -21.78 -7.88
CA GLU A 395 13.20 -21.48 -6.52
C GLU A 395 14.39 -21.08 -5.63
N THR A 396 14.11 -20.22 -4.64
CA THR A 396 15.01 -19.93 -3.51
C THR A 396 14.30 -20.16 -2.19
N LEU A 397 15.03 -20.30 -1.08
CA LEU A 397 14.40 -20.30 0.25
C LEU A 397 13.66 -18.98 0.49
N THR A 398 12.63 -18.99 1.35
CA THR A 398 11.87 -17.78 1.68
C THR A 398 12.76 -16.63 2.16
N GLY A 399 12.53 -15.44 1.61
CA GLY A 399 13.22 -14.20 1.96
C GLY A 399 14.23 -13.75 0.91
N PHE A 400 14.22 -12.46 0.59
CA PHE A 400 15.11 -11.85 -0.42
C PHE A 400 16.61 -11.93 -0.12
N LYS A 401 17.01 -12.24 1.12
CA LYS A 401 18.39 -12.66 1.46
C LYS A 401 18.89 -13.87 0.65
N TRP A 402 17.99 -14.66 0.08
CA TRP A 402 18.31 -15.76 -0.85
C TRP A 402 18.05 -15.36 -2.30
N LEU A 403 16.92 -14.70 -2.56
CA LEU A 403 16.48 -14.35 -3.92
C LEU A 403 17.38 -13.28 -4.55
N GLY A 404 17.70 -12.20 -3.83
CA GLY A 404 18.53 -11.09 -4.30
C GLY A 404 19.92 -11.56 -4.78
N PRO A 405 20.70 -12.27 -3.95
CA PRO A 405 21.97 -12.84 -4.39
C PRO A 405 21.85 -13.82 -5.58
N ALA A 406 20.75 -14.59 -5.66
CA ALA A 406 20.52 -15.49 -6.80
C ALA A 406 20.25 -14.73 -8.10
N ALA A 407 19.58 -13.58 -8.02
CA ALA A 407 19.39 -12.69 -9.16
C ALA A 407 20.69 -12.00 -9.57
N GLU A 408 21.46 -11.47 -8.62
CA GLU A 408 22.77 -10.86 -8.88
C GLU A 408 23.69 -11.83 -9.63
N ARG A 409 23.75 -13.09 -9.19
CA ARG A 409 24.54 -14.13 -9.85
C ARG A 409 24.05 -14.50 -11.25
N ALA A 410 22.74 -14.45 -11.49
CA ALA A 410 22.21 -14.67 -12.83
C ALA A 410 22.79 -13.62 -13.80
N THR A 411 22.75 -12.35 -13.40
CA THR A 411 23.35 -11.25 -14.17
C THR A 411 24.86 -11.42 -14.35
N GLN A 412 25.59 -11.81 -13.30
CA GLN A 412 27.05 -12.06 -13.38
C GLN A 412 27.43 -13.21 -14.32
N ARG A 413 26.56 -14.21 -14.49
CA ARG A 413 26.73 -15.32 -15.44
C ARG A 413 26.33 -14.96 -16.88
N GLY A 414 25.93 -13.71 -17.12
CA GLY A 414 25.49 -13.24 -18.43
C GLY A 414 24.03 -13.58 -18.78
N GLU A 415 23.26 -14.14 -17.83
CA GLU A 415 21.81 -14.29 -17.98
C GLU A 415 21.13 -12.92 -17.89
N GLN A 416 19.98 -12.77 -18.55
CA GLN A 416 19.14 -11.60 -18.33
C GLN A 416 18.21 -11.89 -17.15
N PHE A 417 18.47 -11.27 -16.00
CA PHE A 417 17.48 -11.27 -14.94
C PHE A 417 16.24 -10.47 -15.37
N VAL A 418 15.07 -11.07 -15.21
CA VAL A 418 13.78 -10.48 -15.64
C VAL A 418 12.89 -10.18 -14.45
N PHE A 419 12.71 -11.14 -13.53
CA PHE A 419 11.74 -10.99 -12.46
C PHE A 419 12.01 -11.92 -11.28
N GLY A 420 11.77 -11.41 -10.08
CA GLY A 420 11.89 -12.14 -8.82
C GLY A 420 10.79 -11.75 -7.86
N TYR A 421 10.14 -12.70 -7.19
CA TYR A 421 9.13 -12.34 -6.20
C TYR A 421 9.00 -13.32 -5.02
N GLU A 422 8.47 -12.81 -3.91
CA GLU A 422 7.94 -13.56 -2.78
C GLU A 422 6.44 -13.25 -2.62
N GLU A 423 5.66 -14.25 -2.23
CA GLU A 423 4.20 -14.18 -2.05
C GLU A 423 3.76 -13.15 -1.01
N ALA A 424 4.66 -12.81 -0.08
CA ALA A 424 4.46 -11.79 0.94
C ALA A 424 4.70 -10.37 0.39
N LEU A 425 4.13 -10.08 -0.78
CA LEU A 425 4.12 -8.77 -1.47
C LEU A 425 5.51 -8.19 -1.84
N GLY A 426 6.53 -9.03 -1.98
CA GLY A 426 7.87 -8.57 -2.35
C GLY A 426 8.20 -8.84 -3.80
N TYR A 427 8.56 -7.80 -4.55
CA TYR A 427 8.81 -7.89 -6.01
C TYR A 427 10.11 -7.21 -6.40
N MET A 428 10.77 -7.77 -7.40
CA MET A 428 11.96 -7.22 -8.04
C MET A 428 11.74 -7.27 -9.54
N ALA A 429 11.18 -6.18 -10.08
CA ALA A 429 10.70 -6.07 -11.46
C ALA A 429 11.83 -5.80 -12.48
N CYS A 430 13.03 -5.52 -11.99
CA CYS A 430 14.25 -5.33 -12.77
C CYS A 430 15.48 -5.59 -11.89
N ASP A 431 16.67 -5.46 -12.43
CA ASP A 431 17.94 -5.70 -11.74
C ASP A 431 18.55 -4.43 -11.11
N VAL A 432 17.79 -3.33 -11.02
CA VAL A 432 18.25 -2.06 -10.42
C VAL A 432 18.60 -2.24 -8.93
N VAL A 433 17.75 -2.95 -8.19
CA VAL A 433 17.91 -3.30 -6.78
C VAL A 433 17.86 -4.82 -6.66
N TYR A 434 18.80 -5.43 -5.91
CA TYR A 434 18.80 -6.88 -5.64
C TYR A 434 18.15 -7.20 -4.28
N ASP A 435 17.00 -6.59 -4.05
CA ASP A 435 16.11 -6.82 -2.92
C ASP A 435 14.68 -6.51 -3.39
N LYS A 436 13.71 -6.60 -2.49
CA LYS A 436 12.37 -6.07 -2.71
C LYS A 436 12.42 -4.60 -3.10
N ASP A 437 11.70 -4.26 -4.15
CA ASP A 437 11.52 -2.91 -4.65
C ASP A 437 10.06 -2.73 -5.08
N GLY A 438 9.25 -2.29 -4.11
CA GLY A 438 7.83 -1.99 -4.30
C GLY A 438 7.59 -0.83 -5.27
N LEU A 439 8.57 0.04 -5.48
CA LEU A 439 8.47 1.18 -6.41
C LEU A 439 8.71 0.74 -7.86
N SER A 440 9.64 -0.19 -8.10
CA SER A 440 9.81 -0.84 -9.41
C SER A 440 8.57 -1.67 -9.78
N GLY A 441 8.00 -2.40 -8.81
CA GLY A 441 6.76 -3.13 -9.00
C GLY A 441 5.57 -2.22 -9.28
N LEU A 442 5.51 -1.05 -8.62
CA LEU A 442 4.47 -0.03 -8.80
C LEU A 442 4.45 0.50 -10.23
N VAL A 443 5.62 0.80 -10.81
CA VAL A 443 5.71 1.20 -12.23
C VAL A 443 5.26 0.06 -13.14
N ALA A 444 5.71 -1.17 -12.86
CA ALA A 444 5.40 -2.33 -13.69
C ALA A 444 3.89 -2.61 -13.71
N ILE A 445 3.22 -2.59 -12.56
CA ILE A 445 1.78 -2.88 -12.49
C ILE A 445 0.93 -1.76 -13.09
N ALA A 446 1.34 -0.49 -12.92
CA ALA A 446 0.64 0.65 -13.52
C ALA A 446 0.72 0.63 -15.05
N GLU A 447 1.90 0.36 -15.62
CA GLU A 447 2.06 0.21 -17.07
C GLU A 447 1.27 -1.00 -17.60
N LEU A 448 1.27 -2.13 -16.89
CA LEU A 448 0.50 -3.31 -17.25
C LEU A 448 -1.01 -3.00 -17.25
N ALA A 449 -1.51 -2.41 -16.18
CA ALA A 449 -2.93 -2.05 -16.05
C ALA A 449 -3.36 -1.05 -17.13
N TYR A 450 -2.52 -0.08 -17.47
CA TYR A 450 -2.80 0.86 -18.56
C TYR A 450 -2.79 0.19 -19.94
N ALA A 451 -1.83 -0.71 -20.21
CA ALA A 451 -1.78 -1.46 -21.47
C ALA A 451 -3.03 -2.34 -21.67
N LEU A 452 -3.58 -2.90 -20.60
CA LEU A 452 -4.84 -3.67 -20.61
C LEU A 452 -6.06 -2.74 -20.76
N TYR A 453 -6.09 -1.62 -20.03
CA TYR A 453 -7.15 -0.61 -20.15
C TYR A 453 -7.30 -0.10 -21.60
N ARG A 454 -6.19 0.05 -22.34
CA ARG A 454 -6.23 0.44 -23.75
C ARG A 454 -6.89 -0.61 -24.66
N GLN A 455 -6.90 -1.86 -24.24
CA GLN A 455 -7.54 -2.98 -24.93
C GLN A 455 -8.96 -3.24 -24.41
N GLY A 456 -9.45 -2.44 -23.44
CA GLY A 456 -10.73 -2.68 -22.78
C GLY A 456 -10.71 -3.87 -21.81
N LEU A 457 -9.53 -4.31 -21.39
CA LEU A 457 -9.31 -5.41 -20.46
C LEU A 457 -8.91 -4.89 -19.08
N THR A 458 -9.15 -5.71 -18.06
CA THR A 458 -8.74 -5.49 -16.69
C THR A 458 -7.58 -6.41 -16.30
N LEU A 459 -6.94 -6.13 -15.15
CA LEU A 459 -5.95 -7.05 -14.57
C LEU A 459 -6.58 -8.42 -14.22
N TRP A 460 -7.87 -8.46 -13.89
CA TRP A 460 -8.59 -9.70 -13.61
C TRP A 460 -8.82 -10.54 -14.87
N ASP A 461 -9.11 -9.90 -16.00
CA ASP A 461 -9.23 -10.60 -17.30
C ASP A 461 -7.88 -11.24 -17.67
N ARG A 462 -6.77 -10.49 -17.52
CA ARG A 462 -5.44 -11.05 -17.79
C ARG A 462 -5.06 -12.17 -16.82
N LEU A 463 -5.42 -12.05 -15.54
CA LEU A 463 -5.18 -13.12 -14.57
C LEU A 463 -5.95 -14.38 -14.93
N GLU A 464 -7.21 -14.24 -15.37
CA GLU A 464 -8.02 -15.35 -15.87
C GLU A 464 -7.36 -16.01 -17.09
N GLU A 465 -6.89 -15.24 -18.07
CA GLU A 465 -6.16 -15.77 -19.23
C GLU A 465 -4.93 -16.59 -18.81
N ILE A 466 -4.11 -16.07 -17.90
CA ILE A 466 -2.95 -16.77 -17.35
C ILE A 466 -3.38 -18.09 -16.69
N HIS A 467 -4.41 -18.05 -15.85
CA HIS A 467 -4.91 -19.23 -15.16
C HIS A 467 -5.53 -20.27 -16.09
N ARG A 468 -6.21 -19.86 -17.18
CA ARG A 468 -6.65 -20.79 -18.23
C ARG A 468 -5.46 -21.39 -18.98
N ALA A 469 -4.42 -20.58 -19.21
CA ALA A 469 -3.24 -20.94 -19.99
C ALA A 469 -2.29 -21.92 -19.28
N VAL A 470 -2.11 -21.79 -17.96
CA VAL A 470 -1.14 -22.58 -17.19
C VAL A 470 -1.72 -23.25 -15.95
N GLY A 471 -2.98 -23.01 -15.59
CA GLY A 471 -3.65 -23.60 -14.43
C GLY A 471 -4.11 -22.54 -13.44
N LEU A 472 -5.30 -22.73 -12.87
CA LEU A 472 -5.90 -21.84 -11.87
C LEU A 472 -5.23 -22.08 -10.52
N SER A 473 -4.46 -21.11 -10.04
CA SER A 473 -3.83 -21.19 -8.73
C SER A 473 -4.71 -20.60 -7.64
N VAL A 474 -4.90 -21.37 -6.57
CA VAL A 474 -5.43 -20.88 -5.29
C VAL A 474 -4.40 -21.18 -4.21
N THR A 475 -4.09 -20.18 -3.39
CA THR A 475 -3.16 -20.30 -2.27
C THR A 475 -3.85 -20.05 -0.93
N MET A 476 -3.33 -20.66 0.14
CA MET A 476 -3.80 -20.48 1.51
C MET A 476 -2.62 -20.54 2.47
N GLN A 477 -2.65 -19.71 3.52
CA GLN A 477 -1.66 -19.76 4.59
C GLN A 477 -2.33 -20.00 5.94
N ARG A 478 -1.68 -20.78 6.81
CA ARG A 478 -2.03 -20.90 8.23
C ARG A 478 -0.80 -20.73 9.09
N THR A 479 -0.96 -20.00 10.19
CA THR A 479 0.07 -19.88 11.23
C THR A 479 -0.44 -20.53 12.50
N ILE A 480 0.37 -21.43 13.07
CA ILE A 480 0.08 -22.10 14.33
C ILE A 480 1.00 -21.51 15.38
N LYS A 481 0.42 -20.76 16.32
CA LYS A 481 1.12 -20.28 17.50
C LYS A 481 1.33 -21.45 18.46
N LEU A 482 2.56 -21.63 18.90
CA LEU A 482 2.93 -22.67 19.86
C LEU A 482 2.88 -22.08 21.27
N GLN A 483 2.66 -22.96 22.25
CA GLN A 483 2.78 -22.55 23.65
C GLN A 483 4.22 -22.13 23.96
N PRO A 484 4.41 -21.14 24.86
CA PRO A 484 5.74 -20.76 25.34
C PRO A 484 6.54 -22.01 25.76
N GLY A 485 7.80 -22.09 25.34
CA GLY A 485 8.68 -23.24 25.59
C GLY A 485 8.57 -24.41 24.59
N THR A 486 7.59 -24.41 23.69
CA THR A 486 7.50 -25.40 22.60
C THR A 486 8.24 -24.90 21.36
N SER A 487 9.21 -25.68 20.87
CA SER A 487 9.94 -25.38 19.64
C SER A 487 9.21 -25.92 18.41
N GLY A 488 9.18 -25.13 17.32
CA GLY A 488 8.72 -25.62 16.02
C GLY A 488 9.50 -26.85 15.53
N SER A 489 10.77 -27.01 15.95
CA SER A 489 11.57 -28.19 15.65
C SER A 489 10.98 -29.49 16.19
N THR A 490 10.27 -29.45 17.33
CA THR A 490 9.59 -30.63 17.90
C THR A 490 8.45 -31.09 16.98
N ILE A 491 7.68 -30.15 16.43
CA ILE A 491 6.63 -30.45 15.45
C ILE A 491 7.26 -31.03 14.19
N MET A 492 8.31 -30.41 13.67
CA MET A 492 8.99 -30.89 12.46
C MET A 492 9.57 -32.30 12.64
N LYS A 493 10.13 -32.64 13.81
CA LYS A 493 10.56 -34.02 14.14
C LYS A 493 9.40 -35.00 14.11
N ARG A 494 8.26 -34.63 14.70
CA ARG A 494 7.05 -35.46 14.71
C ARG A 494 6.52 -35.73 13.30
N LEU A 495 6.45 -34.67 12.47
CA LEU A 495 6.00 -34.73 11.08
C LEU A 495 6.92 -35.54 10.15
N ARG A 496 8.19 -35.71 10.53
CA ARG A 496 9.13 -36.61 9.84
C ARG A 496 8.96 -38.07 10.26
N ALA A 497 8.69 -38.30 11.54
CA ALA A 497 8.54 -39.64 12.12
C ALA A 497 7.20 -40.29 11.74
N ASP A 498 6.13 -39.50 11.64
CA ASP A 498 4.82 -39.94 11.17
C ASP A 498 4.48 -39.16 9.90
N LYS A 499 4.27 -39.86 8.78
CA LYS A 499 3.88 -39.28 7.49
C LYS A 499 2.49 -39.80 7.11
N PRO A 500 1.55 -38.93 6.71
CA PRO A 500 0.19 -39.36 6.45
C PRO A 500 0.16 -40.15 5.13
N GLN A 501 -0.47 -41.32 5.10
CA GLN A 501 -0.68 -42.05 3.84
C GLN A 501 -1.64 -41.33 2.88
N LYS A 502 -2.50 -40.47 3.43
CA LYS A 502 -3.46 -39.63 2.71
C LYS A 502 -3.76 -38.37 3.51
N VAL A 503 -4.14 -37.30 2.81
CA VAL A 503 -4.65 -36.05 3.39
C VAL A 503 -6.09 -35.88 2.92
N GLY A 504 -7.04 -36.07 3.83
CA GLY A 504 -8.46 -36.14 3.48
C GLY A 504 -8.73 -37.34 2.56
N SER A 505 -9.30 -37.07 1.38
CA SER A 505 -9.51 -38.06 0.32
C SER A 505 -8.32 -38.22 -0.63
N PHE A 506 -7.28 -37.40 -0.50
CA PHE A 506 -6.17 -37.34 -1.45
C PHE A 506 -5.00 -38.23 -0.99
N PRO A 507 -4.52 -39.19 -1.81
CA PRO A 507 -3.36 -39.99 -1.45
C PRO A 507 -2.10 -39.11 -1.36
N LEU A 508 -1.19 -39.43 -0.45
CA LEU A 508 0.13 -38.78 -0.43
C LEU A 508 0.92 -39.24 -1.66
N ALA A 509 1.34 -38.31 -2.51
CA ALA A 509 2.07 -38.61 -3.74
C ALA A 509 3.59 -38.47 -3.57
N LEU A 510 4.04 -37.41 -2.87
CA LEU A 510 5.46 -37.14 -2.65
C LEU A 510 5.65 -36.36 -1.35
N VAL A 511 6.77 -36.64 -0.67
CA VAL A 511 7.32 -35.76 0.38
C VAL A 511 8.71 -35.34 -0.06
N ASP A 512 8.93 -34.04 -0.18
CA ASP A 512 10.25 -33.44 -0.39
C ASP A 512 10.68 -32.77 0.91
N ASP A 513 11.60 -33.43 1.62
CA ASP A 513 12.20 -32.92 2.85
C ASP A 513 13.50 -32.19 2.52
N LEU A 514 13.52 -30.87 2.73
CA LEU A 514 14.71 -30.08 2.43
C LEU A 514 15.87 -30.41 3.35
N ILE A 515 15.67 -31.11 4.47
CA ILE A 515 16.77 -31.49 5.37
C ILE A 515 17.72 -32.52 4.74
N GLU A 516 17.23 -33.28 3.76
CA GLU A 516 17.99 -34.31 3.04
C GLU A 516 18.88 -33.72 1.93
N ARG A 517 18.69 -32.43 1.60
CA ARG A 517 19.46 -31.75 0.57
C ARG A 517 20.90 -31.48 1.02
N PRO A 518 21.83 -31.27 0.07
CA PRO A 518 23.16 -30.80 0.40
C PRO A 518 23.10 -29.43 1.07
N THR A 519 24.10 -29.14 1.91
CA THR A 519 24.31 -27.81 2.49
C THR A 519 24.52 -26.77 1.40
N LYS A 520 24.44 -25.47 1.75
CA LYS A 520 24.71 -24.38 0.80
C LYS A 520 26.08 -24.51 0.13
N ALA A 521 27.10 -24.92 0.87
CA ALA A 521 28.45 -25.13 0.35
C ALA A 521 28.52 -26.27 -0.68
N GLU A 522 27.72 -27.32 -0.51
CA GLU A 522 27.71 -28.51 -1.38
C GLU A 522 26.77 -28.36 -2.58
N ALA A 523 25.59 -27.77 -2.37
CA ALA A 523 24.56 -27.64 -3.41
C ALA A 523 24.92 -26.61 -4.49
N GLY A 524 25.92 -25.77 -4.21
CA GLY A 524 26.16 -24.54 -4.95
C GLY A 524 25.01 -23.53 -4.74
N GLU A 525 25.20 -22.31 -5.22
CA GLU A 525 24.32 -21.20 -4.88
C GLU A 525 23.06 -21.08 -5.77
N GLU A 526 22.81 -22.10 -6.60
CA GLU A 526 21.72 -22.17 -7.59
C GLU A 526 20.58 -23.12 -7.18
N HIS A 527 20.85 -24.02 -6.23
CA HIS A 527 19.87 -24.97 -5.73
C HIS A 527 19.36 -24.50 -4.37
N VAL A 528 18.10 -24.86 -4.07
CA VAL A 528 17.55 -24.66 -2.73
C VAL A 528 18.34 -25.56 -1.76
N PRO A 529 19.12 -24.99 -0.82
CA PRO A 529 19.99 -25.76 0.05
C PRO A 529 19.21 -26.43 1.18
N ARG A 530 19.92 -27.24 1.96
CA ARG A 530 19.41 -27.84 3.20
C ARG A 530 18.65 -26.83 4.07
N ASN A 531 17.43 -27.18 4.46
CA ASN A 531 16.63 -26.36 5.38
C ASN A 531 15.57 -27.19 6.13
N ASP A 532 15.09 -26.69 7.26
CA ASP A 532 14.02 -27.35 8.03
C ASP A 532 12.64 -27.03 7.43
N VAL A 533 12.36 -27.64 6.28
CA VAL A 533 11.11 -27.46 5.53
C VAL A 533 10.65 -28.80 4.98
N LEU A 534 9.37 -29.10 5.15
CA LEU A 534 8.71 -30.26 4.58
C LEU A 534 7.71 -29.81 3.51
N ARG A 535 7.78 -30.41 2.32
CA ARG A 535 6.79 -30.22 1.26
C ARG A 535 6.05 -31.52 1.00
N TYR A 536 4.77 -31.54 1.29
CA TYR A 536 3.86 -32.64 1.00
C TYR A 536 3.12 -32.33 -0.30
N TYR A 537 3.10 -33.29 -1.21
CA TYR A 537 2.31 -33.25 -2.43
C TYR A 537 1.25 -34.33 -2.35
N VAL A 538 -0.01 -33.95 -2.54
CA VAL A 538 -1.16 -34.83 -2.32
C VAL A 538 -2.02 -34.86 -3.56
N GLY A 539 -2.59 -36.03 -3.84
CA GLY A 539 -3.18 -36.33 -5.13
C GLY A 539 -2.10 -36.52 -6.20
N THR A 540 -2.34 -37.47 -7.10
CA THR A 540 -1.58 -37.55 -8.35
C THR A 540 -2.41 -36.90 -9.44
N PRO A 541 -1.82 -36.06 -10.32
CA PRO A 541 -2.48 -35.74 -11.57
C PRO A 541 -2.80 -37.05 -12.34
N GLU A 542 -3.71 -37.03 -13.30
CA GLU A 542 -4.04 -38.25 -14.08
C GLU A 542 -2.85 -38.65 -14.98
N GLY A 543 -2.45 -39.93 -14.99
CA GLY A 543 -1.37 -40.45 -15.85
C GLY A 543 -0.09 -40.90 -15.13
N ARG A 544 0.96 -41.23 -15.88
CA ARG A 544 2.32 -41.46 -15.34
C ARG A 544 3.02 -40.11 -15.17
N HIS A 545 3.52 -39.85 -13.97
CA HIS A 545 4.16 -38.58 -13.62
C HIS A 545 5.58 -38.79 -13.11
N THR A 546 6.50 -37.95 -13.56
CA THR A 546 7.82 -37.80 -12.95
C THR A 546 7.72 -37.08 -11.60
N LYS A 547 8.81 -37.05 -10.83
CA LYS A 547 8.87 -36.27 -9.59
C LYS A 547 8.63 -34.78 -9.89
N GLU A 548 9.21 -34.29 -10.97
CA GLU A 548 9.11 -32.93 -11.46
C GLU A 548 7.66 -32.58 -11.83
N ASP A 549 6.96 -33.49 -12.52
CA ASP A 549 5.54 -33.33 -12.86
C ASP A 549 4.68 -33.18 -11.60
N ILE A 550 4.88 -34.06 -10.60
CA ILE A 550 4.16 -33.99 -9.31
C ILE A 550 4.45 -32.65 -8.63
N MET A 551 5.73 -32.25 -8.55
CA MET A 551 6.12 -31.01 -7.88
C MET A 551 5.52 -29.76 -8.56
N LEU A 552 5.34 -29.80 -9.89
CA LEU A 552 4.83 -28.69 -10.68
C LEU A 552 3.30 -28.65 -10.80
N SER A 553 2.58 -29.71 -10.44
CA SER A 553 1.12 -29.81 -10.69
C SER A 553 0.27 -30.24 -9.50
N ALA A 554 0.75 -31.13 -8.63
CA ALA A 554 -0.06 -31.66 -7.53
C ALA A 554 -0.38 -30.59 -6.47
N PRO A 555 -1.56 -30.63 -5.82
CA PRO A 555 -1.79 -29.87 -4.60
C PRO A 555 -0.64 -30.06 -3.60
N ARG A 556 -0.16 -28.96 -3.00
CA ARG A 556 0.98 -29.00 -2.08
C ARG A 556 0.70 -28.30 -0.76
N ILE A 557 1.33 -28.80 0.29
CA ILE A 557 1.36 -28.24 1.64
C ILE A 557 2.82 -28.14 2.07
N ILE A 558 3.25 -26.96 2.49
CA ILE A 558 4.62 -26.67 2.89
C ILE A 558 4.61 -26.27 4.35
N VAL A 559 5.36 -26.98 5.18
CA VAL A 559 5.47 -26.73 6.62
C VAL A 559 6.88 -26.29 6.95
N ARG A 560 6.99 -25.18 7.69
CA ARG A 560 8.26 -24.69 8.21
C ARG A 560 8.12 -24.08 9.60
N PRO A 561 9.11 -24.23 10.49
CA PRO A 561 9.15 -23.48 11.73
C PRO A 561 9.50 -22.01 11.45
N SER A 562 9.02 -21.12 12.32
CA SER A 562 9.57 -19.77 12.39
C SER A 562 10.90 -19.80 13.14
N GLY A 563 11.88 -19.05 12.62
CA GLY A 563 13.19 -18.93 13.26
C GLY A 563 13.24 -17.93 14.41
N THR A 564 12.24 -17.05 14.54
CA THR A 564 12.24 -15.93 15.49
C THR A 564 11.10 -15.98 16.50
N GLU A 565 10.05 -16.77 16.24
CA GLU A 565 8.87 -16.87 17.09
C GLU A 565 8.49 -18.35 17.29
N PRO A 566 7.87 -18.71 18.43
CA PRO A 566 7.36 -20.06 18.67
C PRO A 566 6.10 -20.31 17.82
N LYS A 567 6.26 -20.40 16.50
CA LYS A 567 5.17 -20.65 15.55
C LYS A 567 5.62 -21.55 14.40
N VAL A 568 4.67 -22.29 13.83
CA VAL A 568 4.84 -23.03 12.57
C VAL A 568 3.99 -22.36 11.50
N LYS A 569 4.57 -22.17 10.31
CA LYS A 569 3.87 -21.64 9.15
C LYS A 569 3.57 -22.76 8.16
N ILE A 570 2.37 -22.73 7.62
CA ILE A 570 1.85 -23.69 6.65
C ILE A 570 1.41 -22.90 5.43
N TYR A 571 1.95 -23.26 4.27
CA TYR A 571 1.62 -22.66 2.97
C TYR A 571 1.03 -23.75 2.09
N CYS A 572 -0.11 -23.49 1.50
CA CYS A 572 -0.80 -24.47 0.68
C CYS A 572 -1.17 -23.87 -0.67
N GLU A 573 -1.07 -24.68 -1.72
CA GLU A 573 -1.43 -24.28 -3.07
C GLU A 573 -2.08 -25.45 -3.78
N MET A 574 -3.18 -25.18 -4.47
CA MET A 574 -3.80 -26.11 -5.40
C MET A 574 -3.88 -25.46 -6.78
N LEU A 575 -3.48 -26.22 -7.79
CA LEU A 575 -3.68 -25.88 -9.18
C LEU A 575 -4.93 -26.62 -9.68
N GLY A 576 -5.88 -25.87 -10.22
CA GLY A 576 -7.10 -26.40 -10.83
C GLY A 576 -7.19 -26.03 -12.31
N THR A 577 -8.31 -26.43 -12.91
CA THR A 577 -8.68 -26.07 -14.28
C THR A 577 -9.91 -25.18 -14.26
N VAL A 578 -10.03 -24.31 -15.26
CA VAL A 578 -11.26 -23.58 -15.56
C VAL A 578 -11.86 -24.23 -16.80
N GLY A 579 -13.07 -24.78 -16.68
CA GLY A 579 -13.77 -25.34 -17.85
C GLY A 579 -13.98 -24.29 -18.94
N GLY A 580 -14.14 -24.74 -20.20
CA GLY A 580 -14.30 -23.84 -21.36
C GLY A 580 -15.38 -22.78 -21.16
N ASP A 581 -16.57 -23.21 -20.74
CA ASP A 581 -17.72 -22.34 -20.44
C ASP A 581 -17.87 -22.04 -18.93
N GLU A 582 -16.94 -22.50 -18.09
CA GLU A 582 -17.00 -22.26 -16.64
C GLU A 582 -16.57 -20.82 -16.35
N ALA A 583 -17.43 -20.08 -15.63
CA ALA A 583 -17.08 -18.77 -15.11
C ALA A 583 -15.90 -18.86 -14.14
N TYR A 584 -14.92 -17.98 -14.28
CA TYR A 584 -13.67 -18.03 -13.52
C TYR A 584 -13.87 -18.01 -12.00
N ASP A 585 -14.75 -17.16 -11.47
CA ASP A 585 -15.04 -17.12 -10.03
C ASP A 585 -15.67 -18.42 -9.52
N LYS A 586 -16.44 -19.15 -10.34
CA LYS A 586 -16.99 -20.47 -9.97
C LYS A 586 -15.89 -21.53 -9.90
N ALA A 587 -14.98 -21.53 -10.88
CA ALA A 587 -13.81 -22.41 -10.86
C ALA A 587 -12.93 -22.12 -9.65
N SER A 588 -12.65 -20.83 -9.38
CA SER A 588 -11.89 -20.38 -8.21
C SER A 588 -12.53 -20.83 -6.90
N ALA A 589 -13.84 -20.64 -6.73
CA ALA A 589 -14.56 -21.09 -5.55
C ALA A 589 -14.52 -22.61 -5.36
N ARG A 590 -14.64 -23.38 -6.45
CA ARG A 590 -14.51 -24.86 -6.43
C ARG A 590 -13.11 -25.29 -5.98
N VAL A 591 -12.07 -24.77 -6.60
CA VAL A 591 -10.68 -25.10 -6.26
C VAL A 591 -10.34 -24.64 -4.83
N THR A 592 -10.84 -23.49 -4.41
CA THR A 592 -10.69 -23.00 -3.02
C THR A 592 -11.33 -23.95 -2.01
N LYS A 593 -12.53 -24.47 -2.31
CA LYS A 593 -13.20 -25.44 -1.45
C LYS A 593 -12.40 -26.74 -1.34
N ASP A 594 -11.86 -27.24 -2.45
CA ASP A 594 -11.05 -28.46 -2.46
C ASP A 594 -9.74 -28.26 -1.66
N LEU A 595 -9.05 -27.13 -1.87
CA LEU A 595 -7.86 -26.76 -1.09
C LEU A 595 -8.18 -26.63 0.40
N THR A 596 -9.30 -26.02 0.75
CA THR A 596 -9.74 -25.90 2.16
C THR A 596 -9.91 -27.27 2.79
N SER A 597 -10.54 -28.22 2.09
CA SER A 597 -10.69 -29.60 2.58
C SER A 597 -9.35 -30.30 2.79
N ILE A 598 -8.37 -30.07 1.91
CA ILE A 598 -7.00 -30.61 2.06
C ILE A 598 -6.32 -30.00 3.29
N VAL A 599 -6.39 -28.68 3.43
CA VAL A 599 -5.76 -27.93 4.53
C VAL A 599 -6.34 -28.34 5.87
N ASP A 600 -7.67 -28.44 5.98
CA ASP A 600 -8.34 -28.85 7.21
C ASP A 600 -7.97 -30.29 7.58
N ALA A 601 -7.98 -31.22 6.63
CA ALA A 601 -7.58 -32.60 6.89
C ALA A 601 -6.10 -32.72 7.30
N PHE A 602 -5.22 -31.93 6.69
CA PHE A 602 -3.80 -31.89 7.08
C PHE A 602 -3.60 -31.28 8.46
N HIS A 603 -4.23 -30.13 8.72
CA HIS A 603 -4.18 -29.46 10.02
C HIS A 603 -4.65 -30.42 11.11
N HIS A 604 -5.72 -31.14 10.85
CA HIS A 604 -6.29 -32.12 11.73
C HIS A 604 -5.30 -33.24 12.09
N TRP A 605 -4.75 -33.92 11.09
CA TRP A 605 -3.71 -34.94 11.28
C TRP A 605 -2.49 -34.38 12.04
N MET A 606 -2.04 -33.18 11.70
CA MET A 606 -0.91 -32.53 12.37
C MET A 606 -1.26 -32.04 13.80
N SER A 607 -2.50 -31.73 14.12
CA SER A 607 -2.90 -31.39 15.49
C SER A 607 -3.06 -32.62 16.40
N GLY A 608 -3.32 -33.80 15.82
CA GLY A 608 -3.64 -35.01 16.58
C GLY A 608 -5.06 -35.01 17.17
N GLU A 609 -5.88 -34.02 16.83
CA GLU A 609 -7.32 -34.04 17.11
C GLU A 609 -7.97 -35.21 16.33
N THR A 610 -9.22 -35.59 16.63
CA THR A 610 -10.02 -36.56 15.83
C THR A 610 -11.10 -35.82 15.02
N PRO A 611 -11.38 -36.15 13.74
CA PRO A 611 -12.14 -35.21 12.91
C PRO A 611 -13.53 -35.10 13.50
N PRO A 612 -14.14 -33.89 13.57
CA PRO A 612 -15.53 -33.82 13.98
C PRO A 612 -16.33 -34.76 13.08
N LYS A 613 -17.06 -35.71 13.69
CA LYS A 613 -17.95 -36.61 12.95
C LYS A 613 -18.83 -35.75 12.05
N ALA A 614 -18.87 -36.07 10.76
CA ALA A 614 -19.71 -35.37 9.80
C ALA A 614 -21.11 -35.17 10.42
N PRO A 615 -21.65 -33.94 10.46
CA PRO A 615 -22.92 -33.70 11.11
C PRO A 615 -23.97 -34.60 10.47
N SER A 616 -24.66 -35.40 11.29
CA SER A 616 -25.80 -36.17 10.83
C SER A 616 -26.78 -35.21 10.14
N THR A 617 -27.45 -35.66 9.08
CA THR A 617 -28.38 -34.87 8.24
C THR A 617 -29.49 -34.15 9.01
N ARG A 618 -29.68 -34.40 10.31
CA ARG A 618 -30.57 -33.64 11.20
C ARG A 618 -29.95 -32.39 11.83
N GLY A 619 -28.62 -32.33 11.99
CA GLY A 619 -27.92 -31.21 12.62
C GLY A 619 -27.66 -30.02 11.68
N SER A 620 -27.60 -30.24 10.36
CA SER A 620 -27.27 -29.16 9.41
C SER A 620 -28.40 -28.14 9.23
N LEU A 621 -29.65 -28.51 9.53
CA LEU A 621 -30.78 -27.58 9.42
C LEU A 621 -30.76 -26.50 10.51
N VAL A 622 -30.35 -26.87 11.72
CA VAL A 622 -30.26 -25.92 12.85
C VAL A 622 -29.07 -24.98 12.63
N GLN A 623 -27.94 -25.49 12.13
CA GLN A 623 -26.74 -24.67 11.89
C GLN A 623 -26.88 -23.70 10.71
N GLN A 624 -27.62 -24.08 9.65
CA GLN A 624 -27.92 -23.19 8.52
C GLN A 624 -28.84 -22.01 8.88
N VAL A 625 -29.69 -22.16 9.90
CA VAL A 625 -30.55 -21.06 10.39
C VAL A 625 -29.75 -20.04 11.19
N PHE A 626 -28.73 -20.48 11.97
CA PHE A 626 -27.89 -19.56 12.74
C PHE A 626 -26.86 -18.78 11.90
N SER A 627 -26.41 -19.35 10.78
CA SER A 627 -25.49 -18.67 9.85
C SER A 627 -26.15 -17.62 8.95
N ALA A 628 -27.49 -17.52 8.97
CA ALA A 628 -28.26 -16.58 8.15
C ALA A 628 -28.56 -15.25 8.86
N PHE A 629 -28.11 -15.07 10.11
CA PHE A 629 -28.22 -13.80 10.84
C PHE A 629 -26.84 -13.15 10.98
N PRO A 630 -26.64 -11.89 10.54
CA PRO A 630 -25.42 -11.17 10.81
C PRO A 630 -25.32 -10.88 12.31
N ILE A 631 -24.34 -11.51 12.99
CA ILE A 631 -23.90 -11.06 14.30
C ILE A 631 -23.09 -9.78 14.08
N VAL A 632 -23.71 -8.64 14.33
CA VAL A 632 -23.02 -7.35 14.39
C VAL A 632 -22.23 -7.30 15.69
N ASN A 633 -20.92 -7.55 15.62
CA ASN A 633 -20.00 -7.29 16.72
C ASN A 633 -19.72 -5.79 16.78
N PHE A 634 -20.30 -5.08 17.75
CA PHE A 634 -19.85 -3.73 18.09
C PHE A 634 -18.59 -3.81 18.97
N ALA A 635 -17.53 -3.11 18.59
CA ALA A 635 -16.35 -2.91 19.43
C ALA A 635 -16.68 -1.97 20.62
N PRO A 636 -16.20 -2.20 21.85
CA PRO A 636 -16.62 -1.46 23.06
C PRO A 636 -16.12 0.00 23.20
N ALA A 637 -15.79 0.70 22.11
CA ALA A 637 -15.16 2.02 22.17
C ALA A 637 -15.99 3.18 21.59
N GLN A 638 -17.21 2.96 21.10
CA GLN A 638 -18.05 4.01 20.49
C GLN A 638 -19.34 4.38 21.25
N LEU A 639 -19.49 3.96 22.50
CA LEU A 639 -20.70 4.23 23.30
C LEU A 639 -20.49 5.31 24.40
N SER A 640 -19.70 6.36 24.14
CA SER A 640 -19.51 7.45 25.12
C SER A 640 -19.82 8.87 24.64
N GLN A 641 -20.33 9.08 23.42
CA GLN A 641 -20.53 10.46 22.92
C GLN A 641 -21.94 10.82 22.41
N THR A 642 -23.00 10.05 22.71
CA THR A 642 -24.31 10.38 22.10
C THR A 642 -25.55 10.32 22.98
N PHE A 643 -25.45 10.24 24.32
CA PHE A 643 -26.65 10.34 25.16
C PHE A 643 -26.46 11.21 26.42
N PRO A 644 -27.31 12.21 26.66
CA PRO A 644 -27.29 12.96 27.91
C PRO A 644 -27.73 12.07 29.07
N LYS A 645 -27.01 12.21 30.19
CA LYS A 645 -27.20 11.51 31.46
C LYS A 645 -28.67 11.53 31.92
N LYS A 646 -29.33 10.38 31.87
CA LYS A 646 -30.20 9.82 32.93
C LYS A 646 -30.71 8.43 32.51
N HIS A 647 -30.47 7.45 33.38
CA HIS A 647 -30.89 6.05 33.33
C HIS A 647 -30.31 5.21 32.16
N THR A 648 -29.17 4.56 32.41
CA THR A 648 -28.72 3.41 31.63
C THR A 648 -28.18 2.35 32.58
N THR A 649 -28.93 1.27 32.75
CA THR A 649 -28.44 0.03 33.38
C THR A 649 -27.72 -0.77 32.28
N VAL A 650 -26.41 -0.96 32.42
CA VAL A 650 -25.60 -1.77 31.50
C VAL A 650 -25.59 -3.22 32.00
N LEU A 651 -26.10 -4.15 31.17
CA LEU A 651 -26.00 -5.59 31.40
C LEU A 651 -24.63 -6.09 30.94
N TYR A 652 -23.79 -6.49 31.89
CA TYR A 652 -22.52 -7.18 31.64
C TYR A 652 -22.81 -8.67 31.42
N VAL A 653 -22.51 -9.21 30.23
CA VAL A 653 -22.41 -10.68 30.04
C VAL A 653 -20.93 -11.05 30.15
N ALA A 654 -20.51 -11.40 31.37
CA ALA A 654 -19.21 -11.99 31.61
C ALA A 654 -19.24 -13.46 31.17
N ALA A 655 -18.50 -13.80 30.11
CA ALA A 655 -18.19 -15.19 29.77
C ALA A 655 -17.10 -15.71 30.72
N SER A 656 -17.49 -16.10 31.93
CA SER A 656 -16.61 -16.84 32.85
C SER A 656 -16.53 -18.31 32.42
N HIS A 657 -15.30 -18.79 32.18
CA HIS A 657 -14.95 -20.21 32.11
C HIS A 657 -15.55 -21.02 33.27
N PRO A 658 -16.06 -22.24 33.02
CA PRO A 658 -16.06 -23.28 34.02
C PRO A 658 -15.03 -24.38 33.65
N GLY A 659 -14.03 -24.53 34.50
CA GLY A 659 -13.27 -25.77 34.63
C GLY A 659 -14.17 -26.94 35.10
N PRO A 660 -13.61 -28.15 35.22
CA PRO A 660 -14.36 -29.38 35.04
C PRO A 660 -15.19 -29.74 36.28
N ARG A 661 -16.52 -29.69 36.16
CA ARG A 661 -17.42 -30.43 37.06
C ARG A 661 -18.45 -31.19 36.23
N LYS A 662 -18.38 -32.52 36.32
CA LYS A 662 -19.38 -33.46 35.80
C LYS A 662 -20.76 -33.10 36.37
N TRP A 663 -21.73 -32.83 35.50
CA TRP A 663 -23.14 -32.95 35.81
C TRP A 663 -23.76 -33.89 34.78
N ALA A 664 -24.18 -35.06 35.26
CA ALA A 664 -24.96 -36.01 34.51
C ALA A 664 -26.44 -35.70 34.75
N SER A 665 -27.17 -35.22 33.75
CA SER A 665 -28.62 -35.41 33.67
C SER A 665 -29.08 -35.25 32.22
N SER A 666 -29.56 -36.33 31.66
CA SER A 666 -30.25 -36.39 30.36
C SER A 666 -31.71 -35.94 30.54
N ASP A 667 -32.00 -34.66 30.35
CA ASP A 667 -33.38 -34.16 30.23
C ASP A 667 -33.46 -32.96 29.24
N PRO A 668 -34.14 -33.09 28.08
CA PRO A 668 -34.30 -32.03 27.08
C PRO A 668 -35.26 -30.88 27.47
N SER A 669 -35.90 -30.93 28.64
CA SER A 669 -36.96 -29.97 29.00
C SER A 669 -36.49 -28.69 29.72
N CYS A 670 -35.26 -28.64 30.24
CA CYS A 670 -34.73 -27.42 30.90
C CYS A 670 -34.26 -26.32 29.92
N LEU A 671 -33.93 -26.65 28.67
CA LEU A 671 -33.48 -25.66 27.68
C LEU A 671 -34.64 -24.86 27.06
N ALA A 672 -35.86 -25.40 27.11
CA ALA A 672 -37.04 -24.79 26.51
C ALA A 672 -37.64 -23.66 27.37
N TRP A 673 -37.39 -23.64 28.67
CA TRP A 673 -37.95 -22.63 29.58
C TRP A 673 -37.14 -21.32 29.58
N GLN A 674 -35.83 -21.39 29.33
CA GLN A 674 -34.96 -20.19 29.28
C GLN A 674 -35.11 -19.36 28.00
N MET A 675 -35.70 -19.90 26.92
CA MET A 675 -35.85 -19.18 25.65
C MET A 675 -37.20 -18.48 25.45
N GLN A 676 -38.19 -18.66 26.35
CA GLN A 676 -39.51 -18.03 26.20
C GLN A 676 -39.65 -16.62 26.82
N LEU A 677 -38.64 -16.13 27.55
CA LEU A 677 -38.70 -14.81 28.22
C LEU A 677 -38.19 -13.62 27.39
N LEU A 678 -37.68 -13.83 26.18
CA LEU A 678 -37.09 -12.77 25.34
C LEU A 678 -38.05 -12.13 24.31
N PHE A 679 -39.34 -12.49 24.28
CA PHE A 679 -40.28 -12.05 23.24
C PHE A 679 -41.59 -11.42 23.72
N ARG A 680 -41.63 -10.75 24.88
CA ARG A 680 -42.75 -9.87 25.24
C ARG A 680 -42.25 -8.54 25.78
N GLY A 681 -42.27 -7.51 24.92
CA GLY A 681 -42.12 -6.12 25.33
C GLY A 681 -43.48 -5.58 25.80
N VAL A 682 -43.58 -5.27 27.09
CA VAL A 682 -44.54 -4.33 27.66
C VAL A 682 -43.79 -3.54 28.74
N ASP A 683 -43.94 -2.21 28.71
CA ASP A 683 -43.41 -1.27 29.69
C ASP A 683 -43.97 -1.56 31.10
N PHE A 684 -43.13 -1.47 32.13
CA PHE A 684 -43.58 -1.13 33.47
C PHE A 684 -42.61 -0.14 34.14
N VAL A 685 -43.19 0.94 34.63
CA VAL A 685 -42.61 1.87 35.59
C VAL A 685 -43.19 1.56 36.97
N CYS A 686 -42.27 1.54 37.95
CA CYS A 686 -42.41 1.75 39.40
C CYS A 686 -42.86 0.64 40.36
N GLU A 687 -42.04 0.59 41.43
CA GLU A 687 -42.33 0.45 42.85
C GLU A 687 -42.52 -0.93 43.49
N HIS A 688 -41.90 -1.05 44.67
CA HIS A 688 -42.07 -2.13 45.64
C HIS A 688 -43.54 -2.48 45.84
N VAL A 689 -43.90 -3.74 45.66
CA VAL A 689 -45.04 -4.35 46.36
C VAL A 689 -44.68 -5.81 46.70
N ASP A 690 -44.95 -6.15 47.95
CA ASP A 690 -44.89 -7.48 48.55
C ASP A 690 -45.79 -8.52 47.85
N GLU A 691 -45.63 -9.75 48.34
CA GLU A 691 -46.31 -11.00 48.04
C GLU A 691 -47.82 -10.93 47.68
N ASP A 692 -48.23 -11.90 46.86
CA ASP A 692 -49.59 -12.44 46.62
C ASP A 692 -50.46 -11.95 45.44
N THR A 693 -50.96 -12.97 44.71
CA THR A 693 -52.23 -13.09 43.93
C THR A 693 -52.36 -12.55 42.48
N GLU A 694 -52.45 -13.51 41.54
CA GLU A 694 -53.48 -13.76 40.49
C GLU A 694 -54.08 -12.68 39.53
N LEU A 695 -54.23 -13.16 38.26
CA LEU A 695 -55.33 -12.98 37.27
C LEU A 695 -55.30 -11.84 36.19
N LEU A 696 -55.20 -12.33 34.93
CA LEU A 696 -56.03 -12.08 33.72
C LEU A 696 -55.95 -10.83 32.84
N GLY A 697 -55.92 -11.13 31.52
CA GLY A 697 -56.54 -10.38 30.40
C GLY A 697 -55.61 -9.35 29.75
N GLY A 698 -55.34 -9.30 28.45
CA GLY A 698 -56.12 -9.58 27.24
C GLY A 698 -55.94 -8.38 26.29
N LEU A 699 -55.94 -8.61 24.96
CA LEU A 699 -55.77 -7.62 23.86
C LEU A 699 -54.29 -7.27 23.54
N GLY A 700 -53.85 -7.13 22.29
CA GLY A 700 -54.49 -7.13 20.98
C GLY A 700 -53.41 -6.90 19.91
N LYS A 701 -53.58 -7.50 18.73
CA LYS A 701 -52.60 -7.61 17.64
C LYS A 701 -52.46 -6.31 16.84
N LEU A 702 -51.24 -5.96 16.44
CA LEU A 702 -50.92 -5.08 15.29
C LEU A 702 -49.96 -5.83 14.35
N PRO A 703 -50.10 -5.76 13.01
CA PRO A 703 -49.25 -6.51 12.09
C PRO A 703 -47.99 -5.73 11.70
N PHE A 704 -46.83 -6.39 11.69
CA PHE A 704 -45.62 -5.91 11.02
C PHE A 704 -45.47 -6.57 9.65
N VAL A 705 -45.20 -5.77 8.62
CA VAL A 705 -44.78 -6.19 7.28
C VAL A 705 -43.25 -6.22 7.25
N VAL A 706 -42.66 -7.37 6.88
CA VAL A 706 -41.22 -7.52 6.62
C VAL A 706 -41.00 -7.58 5.11
N LEU A 707 -40.24 -6.64 4.56
CA LEU A 707 -39.72 -6.70 3.19
C LEU A 707 -38.34 -7.39 3.22
N ALA A 708 -38.25 -8.58 2.61
CA ALA A 708 -37.01 -9.31 2.42
C ALA A 708 -36.39 -8.95 1.06
N ASN A 709 -35.09 -8.68 1.07
CA ASN A 709 -34.28 -8.31 -0.09
C ASN A 709 -34.18 -9.48 -1.10
N GLY A 710 -34.22 -9.14 -2.38
CA GLY A 710 -34.48 -10.06 -3.48
C GLY A 710 -33.50 -11.22 -3.66
N ASN A 711 -34.05 -12.43 -3.81
CA ASN A 711 -33.60 -13.40 -4.80
C ASN A 711 -34.75 -14.37 -5.14
N ARG A 712 -34.96 -14.61 -6.45
CA ARG A 712 -36.04 -15.43 -7.00
C ARG A 712 -35.94 -16.88 -6.51
N VAL A 713 -36.88 -17.31 -5.67
CA VAL A 713 -37.11 -18.72 -5.36
C VAL A 713 -38.07 -19.30 -6.39
N GLY A 714 -37.67 -20.38 -7.05
CA GLY A 714 -38.44 -21.06 -8.10
C GLY A 714 -39.74 -21.69 -7.59
N LYS A 715 -40.76 -21.72 -8.46
CA LYS A 715 -42.17 -22.11 -8.22
C LYS A 715 -42.43 -23.54 -7.68
N ALA A 716 -41.42 -24.33 -7.32
CA ALA A 716 -41.60 -25.72 -6.88
C ALA A 716 -41.58 -25.93 -5.35
N GLN A 717 -41.39 -24.89 -4.53
CA GLN A 717 -41.33 -25.02 -3.06
C GLN A 717 -42.47 -24.34 -2.27
N LEU A 718 -43.47 -23.76 -2.95
CA LEU A 718 -44.61 -23.07 -2.31
C LEU A 718 -45.87 -23.94 -2.12
N GLY A 719 -45.78 -25.27 -2.34
CA GLY A 719 -46.94 -26.17 -2.33
C GLY A 719 -47.11 -27.08 -1.11
N ARG A 720 -46.34 -26.92 -0.02
CA ARG A 720 -46.38 -27.88 1.11
C ARG A 720 -46.52 -27.29 2.52
N TRP A 721 -46.89 -26.01 2.64
CA TRP A 721 -46.99 -25.32 3.93
C TRP A 721 -48.39 -24.70 4.19
N ALA A 722 -49.42 -25.16 3.47
CA ALA A 722 -50.81 -24.70 3.65
C ALA A 722 -51.66 -25.61 4.56
N ASP A 723 -51.15 -26.75 5.03
CA ASP A 723 -51.96 -27.79 5.69
C ASP A 723 -51.68 -27.97 7.19
N HIS A 724 -51.22 -26.94 7.91
CA HIS A 724 -50.91 -27.14 9.34
C HIS A 724 -51.51 -26.23 10.39
N PHE A 725 -52.27 -25.18 10.08
CA PHE A 725 -53.02 -24.48 11.12
C PHE A 725 -54.32 -23.83 10.61
N ALA A 726 -55.39 -24.60 10.62
CA ALA A 726 -56.73 -24.14 11.00
C ALA A 726 -57.27 -25.18 12.01
N PRO A 727 -57.89 -24.78 13.14
CA PRO A 727 -59.29 -24.37 13.04
C PRO A 727 -59.80 -23.34 14.09
N LEU A 728 -61.09 -23.00 13.92
CA LEU A 728 -62.03 -22.23 14.76
C LEU A 728 -62.10 -20.72 14.41
N HIS A 729 -63.19 -20.11 13.93
CA HIS A 729 -64.61 -20.46 13.93
C HIS A 729 -65.30 -19.93 12.66
N ARG A 730 -66.30 -20.71 12.19
CA ARG A 730 -67.30 -20.35 11.19
C ARG A 730 -68.39 -19.46 11.80
N ASN A 731 -68.93 -18.56 10.97
CA ASN A 731 -70.35 -18.11 10.84
C ASN A 731 -70.31 -16.66 10.32
N GLY A 732 -70.51 -16.39 9.04
CA GLY A 732 -71.81 -16.34 8.36
C GLY A 732 -71.80 -15.10 7.42
N PRO A 733 -72.65 -15.03 6.39
CA PRO A 733 -72.34 -14.31 5.15
C PRO A 733 -72.98 -12.91 5.06
N SER A 734 -72.50 -12.21 4.03
CA SER A 734 -73.23 -11.27 3.16
C SER A 734 -73.48 -9.82 3.59
N ASP A 735 -73.23 -8.96 2.60
CA ASP A 735 -73.94 -7.73 2.22
C ASP A 735 -73.28 -6.36 2.43
N GLU A 736 -73.44 -5.60 1.34
CA GLU A 736 -73.11 -4.22 1.07
C GLU A 736 -73.68 -3.25 2.13
N GLN A 737 -72.93 -2.19 2.47
CA GLN A 737 -73.44 -0.80 2.41
C GLN A 737 -72.41 0.26 2.86
N GLN A 738 -72.20 1.20 1.93
CA GLN A 738 -72.13 2.67 2.05
C GLN A 738 -71.66 3.40 3.34
N LEU A 739 -70.75 4.36 3.08
CA LEU A 739 -70.70 5.76 3.56
C LEU A 739 -70.74 6.03 5.08
N HIS A 740 -69.68 6.66 5.62
CA HIS A 740 -69.63 8.10 5.95
C HIS A 740 -68.33 8.47 6.70
N SER A 741 -67.71 9.58 6.26
CA SER A 741 -66.69 10.42 6.92
C SER A 741 -67.03 10.78 8.38
N PRO A 742 -66.12 11.26 9.28
CA PRO A 742 -65.17 12.37 9.02
C PRO A 742 -63.89 12.45 9.91
N GLU A 743 -62.70 12.47 9.33
CA GLU A 743 -61.47 12.90 10.04
C GLU A 743 -60.42 13.49 9.08
N VAL A 744 -60.88 14.23 8.06
CA VAL A 744 -60.04 14.94 7.06
C VAL A 744 -59.92 16.43 7.39
N ALA A 745 -59.61 16.77 8.64
CA ALA A 745 -59.40 18.19 9.00
C ALA A 745 -58.45 18.37 10.18
N LEU A 746 -57.19 17.94 10.05
CA LEU A 746 -56.13 18.47 10.92
C LEU A 746 -54.67 18.20 10.47
N TRP A 747 -54.31 18.27 9.18
CA TRP A 747 -52.88 18.14 8.79
C TRP A 747 -52.46 19.00 7.59
N GLU A 748 -53.04 20.19 7.42
CA GLU A 748 -52.61 21.19 6.42
C GLU A 748 -51.89 22.43 7.01
N SER A 749 -51.40 22.40 8.26
CA SER A 749 -50.76 23.59 8.85
C SER A 749 -49.37 23.41 9.45
N LEU A 750 -48.69 22.29 9.24
CA LEU A 750 -47.34 22.11 9.78
C LEU A 750 -46.44 21.43 8.74
N ILE A 751 -45.63 22.26 8.08
CA ILE A 751 -44.28 22.02 7.52
C ILE A 751 -44.15 22.82 6.22
N GLY A 752 -43.80 24.10 6.38
CA GLY A 752 -43.12 24.88 5.36
C GLY A 752 -41.62 24.80 5.58
N GLY A 753 -40.88 24.49 4.52
CA GLY A 753 -39.45 24.78 4.41
C GLY A 753 -38.47 23.71 4.89
N PRO A 754 -37.26 23.68 4.31
CA PRO A 754 -36.58 22.46 3.89
C PRO A 754 -35.33 22.16 4.73
N ILE A 755 -34.97 20.88 4.86
CA ILE A 755 -33.58 20.39 5.02
C ILE A 755 -33.61 18.84 5.00
N LEU A 756 -32.59 18.28 4.36
CA LEU A 756 -32.14 16.88 4.37
C LEU A 756 -32.82 15.87 3.41
N ALA A 757 -32.16 15.74 2.25
CA ALA A 757 -31.75 14.52 1.58
C ALA A 757 -32.08 13.16 2.22
N GLY A 758 -32.52 12.22 1.38
CA GLY A 758 -31.95 10.88 1.38
C GLY A 758 -32.91 9.69 1.40
N VAL A 759 -33.08 9.08 0.20
CA VAL A 759 -33.08 7.62 -0.03
C VAL A 759 -34.43 6.85 0.01
N LEU A 760 -34.66 6.12 -1.11
CA LEU A 760 -35.44 4.88 -1.37
C LEU A 760 -36.96 4.94 -1.61
N LEU A 761 -37.39 4.61 -2.85
CA LEU A 761 -38.01 3.31 -3.17
C LEU A 761 -38.24 3.06 -4.69
N GLU A 762 -37.88 1.86 -5.14
CA GLU A 762 -38.09 1.28 -6.47
C GLU A 762 -39.52 0.74 -6.70
N VAL A 763 -40.03 0.98 -7.91
CA VAL A 763 -40.68 0.06 -8.88
C VAL A 763 -41.65 -1.04 -8.41
N LEU A 764 -42.88 -1.06 -8.96
CA LEU A 764 -43.53 -2.19 -9.67
C LEU A 764 -44.71 -1.67 -10.56
N SER A 765 -44.58 -1.68 -11.90
CA SER A 765 -45.27 -2.57 -12.88
C SER A 765 -46.76 -2.21 -13.17
N LEU A 766 -47.30 -1.88 -14.36
CA LEU A 766 -47.17 -2.19 -15.82
C LEU A 766 -48.09 -1.19 -16.62
N PRO A 767 -48.31 -1.20 -17.97
CA PRO A 767 -47.76 -2.02 -19.09
C PRO A 767 -47.22 -1.20 -20.31
N ARG A 768 -46.46 -1.85 -21.21
CA ARG A 768 -46.16 -1.36 -22.59
C ARG A 768 -47.43 -1.41 -23.45
N PRO A 769 -47.68 -0.48 -24.43
CA PRO A 769 -47.05 -0.47 -25.77
C PRO A 769 -47.02 0.95 -26.42
N PRO A 770 -46.92 1.13 -27.76
CA PRO A 770 -45.82 0.86 -28.68
C PRO A 770 -45.25 2.14 -29.37
N SER A 771 -44.09 1.97 -30.01
CA SER A 771 -43.62 2.74 -31.20
C SER A 771 -43.50 4.28 -31.16
N LYS A 772 -42.25 4.72 -31.37
CA LYS A 772 -41.73 6.05 -31.77
C LYS A 772 -41.15 6.90 -30.62
N PRO A 773 -39.91 7.42 -30.76
CA PRO A 773 -39.26 8.21 -29.74
C PRO A 773 -39.85 9.63 -29.72
N LEU A 774 -40.29 10.10 -28.56
CA LEU A 774 -40.40 11.52 -28.25
C LEU A 774 -39.19 11.93 -27.39
N PRO A 775 -38.70 13.17 -27.54
CA PRO A 775 -37.33 13.56 -27.25
C PRO A 775 -37.10 13.70 -25.75
N THR A 776 -36.02 13.11 -25.25
CA THR A 776 -35.55 13.37 -23.90
C THR A 776 -35.02 14.79 -23.77
N PHE A 777 -35.25 15.33 -22.58
CA PHE A 777 -34.90 16.64 -22.06
C PHE A 777 -33.37 16.83 -21.98
N SER A 778 -32.71 16.88 -23.14
CA SER A 778 -31.32 17.31 -23.35
C SER A 778 -31.20 18.29 -24.53
N GLY A 779 -32.33 18.88 -24.93
CA GLY A 779 -32.46 19.95 -25.91
C GLY A 779 -32.28 21.36 -25.34
N PHE A 780 -31.39 21.53 -24.38
CA PHE A 780 -30.83 22.85 -24.06
C PHE A 780 -29.32 22.66 -23.82
N VAL A 781 -28.54 23.30 -24.71
CA VAL A 781 -27.06 23.37 -24.71
C VAL A 781 -26.31 22.20 -25.39
N ARG A 782 -26.57 21.99 -26.68
CA ARG A 782 -25.54 21.60 -27.66
C ARG A 782 -25.78 22.28 -29.02
N SER A 783 -25.41 23.55 -29.11
CA SER A 783 -24.85 24.15 -30.33
C SER A 783 -24.30 25.56 -30.01
N SER A 784 -23.13 25.87 -30.59
CA SER A 784 -22.51 27.20 -30.68
C SER A 784 -22.09 27.92 -29.39
N LEU A 785 -20.84 27.71 -28.94
CA LEU A 785 -20.06 28.83 -28.38
C LEU A 785 -19.63 29.72 -29.54
N ASP A 786 -20.59 30.56 -29.89
CA ASP A 786 -20.62 31.61 -30.89
C ASP A 786 -19.37 32.50 -30.87
N THR A 787 -18.63 32.48 -31.98
CA THR A 787 -17.51 33.38 -32.33
C THR A 787 -17.89 34.85 -32.15
N SER A 788 -19.18 35.19 -32.18
CA SER A 788 -19.71 36.53 -31.96
C SER A 788 -19.71 36.97 -30.50
N ARG A 789 -19.67 36.06 -29.51
CA ARG A 789 -19.43 36.43 -28.08
C ARG A 789 -17.95 36.72 -27.82
N ARG A 790 -17.04 35.97 -28.43
CA ARG A 790 -15.59 36.24 -28.35
C ARG A 790 -15.22 37.54 -29.09
N LYS A 791 -15.83 37.80 -30.26
CA LYS A 791 -15.70 39.09 -30.96
C LYS A 791 -16.34 40.26 -30.21
N ARG A 792 -17.48 40.06 -29.53
CA ARG A 792 -18.08 41.10 -28.66
C ARG A 792 -17.20 41.41 -27.45
N MET A 793 -16.66 40.39 -26.78
CA MET A 793 -15.77 40.56 -25.64
C MET A 793 -14.44 41.23 -26.05
N LEU A 794 -13.86 40.85 -27.19
CA LEU A 794 -12.65 41.51 -27.72
C LEU A 794 -12.95 42.93 -28.24
N ALA A 795 -14.13 43.18 -28.81
CA ALA A 795 -14.56 44.51 -29.21
C ALA A 795 -14.85 45.42 -27.99
N GLU A 796 -15.37 44.87 -26.89
CA GLU A 796 -15.56 45.57 -25.61
C GLU A 796 -14.21 45.88 -24.95
N ILE A 797 -13.25 44.94 -24.98
CA ILE A 797 -11.87 45.18 -24.49
C ILE A 797 -11.14 46.24 -25.33
N SER A 798 -11.27 46.19 -26.67
CA SER A 798 -10.73 47.23 -27.55
C SER A 798 -11.51 48.56 -27.52
N ALA A 799 -12.75 48.57 -27.03
CA ALA A 799 -13.53 49.78 -26.77
C ALA A 799 -13.14 50.41 -25.41
N LEU A 800 -12.86 49.58 -24.40
CA LEU A 800 -12.30 50.00 -23.11
C LEU A 800 -10.89 50.59 -23.25
N GLN A 801 -10.07 50.05 -24.17
CA GLN A 801 -8.76 50.62 -24.52
C GLN A 801 -8.83 51.94 -25.31
N ARG A 802 -9.95 52.22 -25.99
CA ARG A 802 -10.15 53.47 -26.75
C ARG A 802 -10.80 54.60 -25.93
N HIS A 803 -11.23 54.33 -24.70
CA HIS A 803 -11.82 55.33 -23.80
C HIS A 803 -10.88 55.87 -22.70
N GLN A 804 -9.57 55.65 -22.83
CA GLN A 804 -8.54 56.33 -22.02
C GLN A 804 -7.50 57.04 -22.88
N THR A 805 -7.94 57.98 -23.72
CA THR A 805 -7.09 59.05 -24.23
C THR A 805 -7.74 60.40 -23.97
N GLY A 806 -7.83 60.75 -22.68
CA GLY A 806 -7.91 62.15 -22.26
C GLY A 806 -6.51 62.76 -22.27
N PRO A 807 -6.35 64.05 -22.63
CA PRO A 807 -5.05 64.64 -22.89
C PRO A 807 -4.32 65.03 -21.59
N THR A 808 -3.96 64.05 -20.75
CA THR A 808 -2.91 64.14 -19.72
C THR A 808 -2.70 62.75 -19.11
N SER A 809 -1.95 61.87 -19.76
CA SER A 809 -1.34 60.73 -19.08
C SER A 809 -0.08 60.31 -19.81
N ARG A 810 1.08 60.54 -19.18
CA ARG A 810 2.33 59.91 -19.60
C ARG A 810 2.10 58.39 -19.55
N VAL A 811 2.40 57.70 -20.64
CA VAL A 811 2.48 56.24 -20.62
C VAL A 811 3.64 55.88 -19.67
N PRO A 812 3.40 55.10 -18.60
CA PRO A 812 4.46 54.76 -17.65
C PRO A 812 5.57 53.95 -18.32
N GLY A 813 6.84 54.22 -17.96
CA GLY A 813 8.02 53.61 -18.58
C GLY A 813 8.03 52.08 -18.53
N TRP A 814 7.45 51.49 -17.47
CA TRP A 814 7.34 50.05 -17.31
C TRP A 814 6.56 49.35 -18.43
N LYS A 815 5.59 50.05 -19.05
CA LYS A 815 4.75 49.49 -20.12
C LYS A 815 5.57 49.24 -21.39
N THR A 816 6.49 50.15 -21.72
CA THR A 816 7.44 50.03 -22.83
C THR A 816 8.46 48.90 -22.56
N THR A 817 8.91 48.77 -21.32
CA THR A 817 9.83 47.70 -20.89
C THR A 817 9.18 46.30 -20.98
N LEU A 818 7.90 46.20 -20.62
CA LEU A 818 7.13 44.95 -20.73
C LEU A 818 6.84 44.55 -22.18
N GLU A 819 6.54 45.51 -23.05
CA GLU A 819 6.35 45.26 -24.49
C GLU A 819 7.64 44.75 -25.16
N GLY A 820 8.82 45.24 -24.75
CA GLY A 820 10.12 44.74 -25.22
C GLY A 820 10.45 43.31 -24.77
N LEU A 821 10.05 42.94 -23.55
CA LEU A 821 10.23 41.58 -23.00
C LEU A 821 9.30 40.54 -23.65
N ILE A 822 8.09 40.95 -24.07
CA ILE A 822 7.12 40.05 -24.72
C ILE A 822 7.46 39.85 -26.21
N GLY A 823 8.02 40.87 -26.88
CA GLY A 823 8.39 40.81 -28.30
C GLY A 823 9.59 39.94 -28.67
N SER A 824 10.33 39.41 -27.68
CA SER A 824 11.57 38.65 -27.87
C SER A 824 11.45 37.13 -27.64
N GLY A 825 10.22 36.59 -27.48
CA GLY A 825 9.95 35.15 -27.42
C GLY A 825 9.65 34.51 -28.79
N PRO A 826 9.95 33.21 -29.02
CA PRO A 826 9.89 32.58 -30.34
C PRO A 826 8.45 32.30 -30.77
N ALA A 827 7.82 33.28 -31.42
CA ALA A 827 6.51 33.15 -32.04
C ALA A 827 6.55 33.60 -33.51
N SER A 828 7.49 33.09 -34.30
CA SER A 828 7.52 33.33 -35.75
C SER A 828 8.31 32.30 -36.55
N VAL A 829 8.07 31.00 -36.37
CA VAL A 829 8.55 29.97 -37.33
C VAL A 829 7.54 28.82 -37.46
N PHE A 830 6.36 29.09 -37.99
CA PHE A 830 5.52 28.05 -38.61
C PHE A 830 4.69 28.69 -39.72
N SER A 831 5.31 28.88 -40.89
CA SER A 831 4.57 29.05 -42.14
C SER A 831 4.99 27.97 -43.13
N THR A 832 3.95 27.27 -43.62
CA THR A 832 3.88 26.30 -44.71
C THR A 832 4.92 26.44 -45.83
N GLY A 833 5.58 25.34 -46.21
CA GLY A 833 6.39 25.26 -47.44
C GLY A 833 6.92 23.84 -47.68
N SER A 834 6.61 23.32 -48.87
CA SER A 834 6.93 22.02 -49.49
C SER A 834 8.42 21.61 -49.56
N ALA A 835 8.65 20.30 -49.61
CA ALA A 835 9.95 19.65 -49.87
C ALA A 835 10.51 19.97 -51.27
N PRO A 836 11.85 19.88 -51.43
CA PRO A 836 12.41 19.00 -52.45
C PRO A 836 13.68 18.21 -52.02
N ASP A 837 14.04 17.29 -52.91
CA ASP A 837 15.01 16.19 -52.87
C ASP A 837 16.52 16.54 -52.91
N GLU A 838 17.31 15.47 -52.64
CA GLU A 838 18.63 15.07 -53.20
C GLU A 838 19.94 15.82 -52.83
N ASP A 839 20.88 14.98 -52.34
CA ASP A 839 22.32 14.86 -52.63
C ASP A 839 23.41 15.88 -52.19
N GLU A 840 24.54 15.26 -51.84
CA GLU A 840 25.96 15.69 -51.85
C GLU A 840 26.62 16.36 -50.64
N GLU A 841 27.90 15.97 -50.50
CA GLU A 841 28.88 16.16 -49.43
C GLU A 841 29.52 17.56 -49.42
N ASP A 842 30.26 17.81 -48.33
CA ASP A 842 31.45 18.66 -48.19
C ASP A 842 31.39 20.06 -47.57
N GLU A 843 32.53 20.31 -46.93
CA GLU A 843 32.87 21.27 -45.89
C GLU A 843 32.93 22.74 -46.32
N ASP A 844 32.78 23.57 -45.29
CA ASP A 844 33.39 24.88 -45.06
C ASP A 844 32.74 26.19 -45.54
N THR A 845 32.44 26.98 -44.48
CA THR A 845 32.38 28.44 -44.38
C THR A 845 31.15 29.17 -44.92
N TRP A 846 30.19 29.42 -44.02
CA TRP A 846 29.55 30.73 -43.97
C TRP A 846 29.42 31.28 -42.55
N SER A 847 30.08 32.43 -42.34
CA SER A 847 30.05 33.27 -41.14
C SER A 847 28.72 34.01 -41.00
N GLY A 848 28.02 33.79 -39.88
CA GLY A 848 26.88 34.58 -39.45
C GLY A 848 26.56 34.30 -37.98
N GLU A 849 26.97 35.21 -37.09
CA GLU A 849 26.66 35.17 -35.66
C GLU A 849 25.14 35.21 -35.43
N ALA A 850 24.55 34.05 -35.12
CA ALA A 850 23.32 33.97 -34.35
C ALA A 850 23.72 33.70 -32.89
N ALA A 851 23.76 34.76 -32.08
CA ALA A 851 24.07 34.67 -30.66
C ALA A 851 23.04 33.81 -29.92
N LEU A 852 23.40 32.57 -29.61
CA LEU A 852 22.77 31.80 -28.54
C LEU A 852 23.14 32.47 -27.21
N LEU A 853 22.21 33.25 -26.65
CA LEU A 853 22.36 33.77 -25.29
C LEU A 853 22.33 32.60 -24.30
N ASP A 854 23.42 32.42 -23.55
CA ASP A 854 23.54 31.49 -22.44
C ASP A 854 22.40 31.72 -21.43
N GLU A 855 21.79 30.63 -20.97
CA GLU A 855 20.72 30.61 -19.97
C GLU A 855 21.05 31.42 -18.71
N ARG A 856 22.33 31.51 -18.31
CA ARG A 856 22.78 32.35 -17.20
C ARG A 856 22.66 33.84 -17.51
N THR A 857 22.86 34.26 -18.75
CA THR A 857 22.69 35.66 -19.19
C THR A 857 21.21 36.03 -19.21
N ILE A 858 20.35 35.17 -19.75
CA ILE A 858 18.88 35.37 -19.73
C ILE A 858 18.36 35.44 -18.28
N ARG A 859 18.85 34.57 -17.39
CA ARG A 859 18.50 34.57 -15.96
C ARG A 859 18.97 35.83 -15.23
N ARG A 860 20.21 36.28 -15.47
CA ARG A 860 20.77 37.50 -14.87
C ARG A 860 19.97 38.74 -15.28
N ASP A 861 19.64 38.83 -16.56
CA ASP A 861 18.98 40.00 -17.13
C ASP A 861 17.50 40.05 -16.71
N ALA A 862 16.83 38.91 -16.54
CA ALA A 862 15.48 38.83 -15.97
C ALA A 862 15.43 39.26 -14.48
N VAL A 863 16.40 38.84 -13.66
CA VAL A 863 16.48 39.27 -12.25
C VAL A 863 16.80 40.77 -12.14
N GLN A 864 17.67 41.30 -13.02
CA GLN A 864 17.92 42.74 -13.08
C GLN A 864 16.68 43.52 -13.54
N ALA A 865 15.91 43.02 -14.50
CA ALA A 865 14.67 43.63 -14.95
C ALA A 865 13.60 43.68 -13.84
N ILE A 866 13.46 42.61 -13.05
CA ILE A 866 12.53 42.58 -11.90
C ILE A 866 12.97 43.54 -10.79
N ARG A 867 14.27 43.64 -10.53
CA ARG A 867 14.82 44.60 -9.55
C ARG A 867 14.67 46.05 -10.02
N ALA A 868 14.86 46.30 -11.32
CA ALA A 868 14.62 47.61 -11.92
C ALA A 868 13.12 47.99 -11.86
N LEU A 869 12.22 47.04 -12.17
CA LEU A 869 10.77 47.23 -12.01
C LEU A 869 10.39 47.47 -10.55
N SER A 870 10.98 46.74 -9.59
CA SER A 870 10.75 46.95 -8.15
C SER A 870 11.24 48.33 -7.70
N GLY A 871 12.39 48.79 -8.20
CA GLY A 871 12.92 50.13 -7.93
C GLY A 871 12.08 51.26 -8.53
N GLU A 872 11.67 51.14 -9.80
CA GLU A 872 10.77 52.12 -10.44
C GLU A 872 9.38 52.15 -9.77
N LEU A 873 8.87 50.99 -9.36
CA LEU A 873 7.64 50.89 -8.57
C LEU A 873 7.80 51.49 -7.16
N GLN A 874 8.98 51.42 -6.54
CA GLN A 874 9.24 52.09 -5.26
C GLN A 874 9.25 53.63 -5.38
N ASP A 875 9.71 54.19 -6.50
CA ASP A 875 9.80 55.64 -6.70
C ASP A 875 8.48 56.27 -7.16
N GLU A 876 7.67 55.60 -8.01
CA GLU A 876 6.34 56.10 -8.40
C GLU A 876 5.28 55.91 -7.30
N TRP A 877 5.47 54.99 -6.33
CA TRP A 877 4.43 54.57 -5.37
C TRP A 877 4.74 54.94 -3.91
N ARG A 878 5.62 55.93 -3.70
CA ARG A 878 5.96 56.47 -2.38
C ARG A 878 4.79 57.20 -1.70
N ASP A 879 3.76 57.59 -2.44
CA ASP A 879 2.52 58.18 -1.89
C ASP A 879 1.44 57.10 -1.64
N VAL A 880 1.55 56.45 -0.49
CA VAL A 880 0.71 55.32 -0.05
C VAL A 880 -0.64 55.77 0.52
N GLU A 881 -1.40 56.57 -0.24
CA GLU A 881 -2.83 56.81 0.03
C GLU A 881 -3.75 56.40 -1.14
N GLU A 882 -3.25 56.02 -2.32
CA GLU A 882 -4.09 55.64 -3.47
C GLU A 882 -4.33 54.11 -3.65
N ALA A 883 -3.99 53.28 -2.66
CA ALA A 883 -4.26 51.83 -2.71
C ALA A 883 -5.76 51.48 -2.78
N ASP A 884 -6.66 52.43 -2.46
CA ASP A 884 -8.11 52.27 -2.53
C ASP A 884 -8.67 52.24 -3.97
N ARG A 885 -7.89 52.60 -5.00
CA ARG A 885 -8.35 52.57 -6.40
C ARG A 885 -8.28 51.18 -7.08
N TRP A 886 -7.57 50.22 -6.49
CA TRP A 886 -7.16 48.99 -7.17
C TRP A 886 -7.99 47.75 -6.82
N VAL A 887 -8.88 47.88 -5.84
CA VAL A 887 -9.93 46.92 -5.52
C VAL A 887 -11.20 47.74 -5.39
N ASP A 888 -12.12 47.58 -6.34
CA ASP A 888 -13.38 48.31 -6.26
C ASP A 888 -14.19 47.90 -5.00
N GLY A 889 -15.21 48.68 -4.64
CA GLY A 889 -16.07 48.39 -3.48
C GLY A 889 -16.81 47.04 -3.54
N GLN A 890 -16.65 46.26 -4.61
CA GLN A 890 -17.18 44.90 -4.79
C GLN A 890 -16.09 43.81 -4.78
N GLY A 891 -14.83 44.17 -4.53
CA GLY A 891 -13.71 43.24 -4.39
C GLY A 891 -13.07 42.79 -5.71
N ARG A 892 -13.25 43.52 -6.82
CA ARG A 892 -12.61 43.19 -8.11
C ARG A 892 -11.26 43.90 -8.23
N LEU A 893 -10.23 43.12 -8.58
CA LEU A 893 -8.86 43.59 -8.78
C LEU A 893 -8.72 44.34 -10.12
N ASP A 894 -8.01 45.46 -10.10
CA ASP A 894 -7.63 46.20 -11.31
C ASP A 894 -6.84 45.33 -12.30
N ALA A 895 -7.11 45.54 -13.58
CA ALA A 895 -6.60 44.71 -14.68
C ALA A 895 -5.07 44.74 -14.82
N SER A 896 -4.40 45.83 -14.41
CA SER A 896 -2.95 45.92 -14.49
C SER A 896 -2.26 45.07 -13.43
N LEU A 897 -2.83 44.96 -12.23
CA LEU A 897 -2.30 44.10 -11.17
C LEU A 897 -2.51 42.61 -11.49
N PHE A 898 -3.66 42.28 -12.10
CA PHE A 898 -3.92 40.93 -12.61
C PHE A 898 -2.93 40.54 -13.71
N ALA A 899 -2.60 41.45 -14.62
CA ALA A 899 -1.62 41.19 -15.68
C ALA A 899 -0.21 40.92 -15.13
N ILE A 900 0.23 41.66 -14.10
CA ILE A 900 1.54 41.44 -13.47
C ILE A 900 1.60 40.06 -12.80
N LEU A 901 0.58 39.70 -12.02
CA LEU A 901 0.51 38.40 -11.35
C LEU A 901 0.43 37.25 -12.37
N HIS A 902 -0.36 37.43 -13.43
CA HIS A 902 -0.48 36.44 -14.50
C HIS A 902 0.85 36.23 -15.21
N THR A 903 1.60 37.29 -15.53
CA THR A 903 2.93 37.19 -16.16
C THR A 903 3.93 36.44 -15.28
N ILE A 904 3.97 36.75 -13.97
CA ILE A 904 4.84 36.04 -13.01
C ILE A 904 4.48 34.55 -12.94
N LEU A 905 3.19 34.23 -12.93
CA LEU A 905 2.69 32.85 -12.86
C LEU A 905 2.79 32.07 -14.18
N SER A 906 3.07 32.75 -15.29
CA SER A 906 3.19 32.15 -16.62
C SER A 906 4.64 31.83 -17.01
N LEU A 907 5.63 32.10 -16.15
CA LEU A 907 7.02 31.74 -16.39
C LEU A 907 7.25 30.22 -16.23
N PRO A 908 8.15 29.58 -17.02
CA PRO A 908 8.39 28.14 -16.96
C PRO A 908 8.85 27.64 -15.58
N ILE A 909 8.33 26.48 -15.17
CA ILE A 909 8.39 25.95 -13.79
C ILE A 909 9.83 25.74 -13.27
N ASP A 910 10.80 25.39 -14.12
CA ASP A 910 12.18 25.13 -13.69
C ASP A 910 12.94 26.41 -13.29
N SER A 911 12.41 27.59 -13.64
CA SER A 911 12.96 28.90 -13.26
C SER A 911 12.37 29.44 -11.96
N VAL A 912 11.37 28.78 -11.38
CA VAL A 912 10.50 29.34 -10.34
C VAL A 912 11.12 29.30 -8.94
N SER A 913 12.05 28.40 -8.65
CA SER A 913 12.58 28.23 -7.28
C SER A 913 13.29 29.49 -6.75
N GLU A 914 14.25 30.03 -7.51
CA GLU A 914 15.02 31.22 -7.11
C GLU A 914 14.24 32.53 -7.33
N LEU A 915 13.39 32.60 -8.37
CA LEU A 915 12.50 33.74 -8.63
C LEU A 915 11.40 33.87 -7.57
N ARG A 916 10.82 32.76 -7.11
CA ARG A 916 9.86 32.74 -6.00
C ARG A 916 10.53 33.20 -4.71
N THR A 917 11.78 32.83 -4.50
CA THR A 917 12.57 33.30 -3.35
C THR A 917 12.82 34.80 -3.44
N ALA A 918 13.23 35.32 -4.60
CA ALA A 918 13.43 36.76 -4.82
C ALA A 918 12.14 37.60 -4.70
N VAL A 919 10.98 37.07 -5.13
CA VAL A 919 9.67 37.72 -5.00
C VAL A 919 9.16 37.68 -3.56
N LEU A 920 9.41 36.59 -2.82
CA LEU A 920 8.97 36.44 -1.43
C LEU A 920 9.88 37.17 -0.43
N GLU A 921 11.17 37.32 -0.75
CA GLU A 921 12.14 38.06 0.04
C GLU A 921 12.06 39.58 -0.19
N GLU A 922 11.39 40.05 -1.24
CA GLU A 922 11.12 41.47 -1.46
C GLU A 922 10.02 41.96 -0.49
N PRO A 923 10.37 42.72 0.56
CA PRO A 923 9.45 43.03 1.66
C PRO A 923 8.22 43.81 1.19
N VAL A 924 8.36 44.57 0.11
CA VAL A 924 7.29 45.40 -0.46
C VAL A 924 6.21 44.51 -1.08
N LEU A 925 6.58 43.56 -1.96
CA LEU A 925 5.64 42.66 -2.63
C LEU A 925 4.92 41.72 -1.65
N THR A 926 5.63 41.21 -0.64
CA THR A 926 5.05 40.37 0.41
C THR A 926 4.07 41.15 1.29
N SER A 927 4.39 42.40 1.65
CA SER A 927 3.48 43.29 2.39
C SER A 927 2.22 43.62 1.58
N TRP A 928 2.37 43.85 0.28
CA TRP A 928 1.27 44.21 -0.62
C TRP A 928 0.31 43.06 -0.84
N THR A 929 0.84 41.86 -1.10
CA THR A 929 0.04 40.65 -1.28
C THR A 929 -0.80 40.36 -0.04
N ARG A 930 -0.25 40.54 1.17
CA ARG A 930 -0.98 40.40 2.43
C ARG A 930 -2.10 41.44 2.60
N ARG A 931 -1.87 42.70 2.25
CA ARG A 931 -2.90 43.76 2.37
C ARG A 931 -4.04 43.57 1.37
N ILE A 932 -3.73 43.22 0.12
CA ILE A 932 -4.73 42.95 -0.92
C ILE A 932 -5.56 41.73 -0.55
N TRP A 933 -4.90 40.65 -0.12
CA TRP A 933 -5.57 39.44 0.33
C TRP A 933 -6.47 39.69 1.55
N SER A 934 -5.99 40.44 2.54
CA SER A 934 -6.78 40.80 3.72
C SER A 934 -8.05 41.60 3.36
N LYS A 935 -7.97 42.52 2.38
CA LYS A 935 -9.13 43.28 1.92
C LYS A 935 -10.09 42.42 1.09
N TYR A 936 -9.60 41.56 0.21
CA TYR A 936 -10.42 40.62 -0.55
C TYR A 936 -11.24 39.71 0.38
N VAL A 937 -10.59 39.17 1.41
CA VAL A 937 -11.22 38.33 2.44
C VAL A 937 -12.27 39.12 3.23
N LYS A 938 -11.97 40.35 3.65
CA LYS A 938 -12.95 41.24 4.31
C LYS A 938 -14.16 41.58 3.43
N ALA A 939 -13.96 41.83 2.15
CA ALA A 939 -15.04 42.14 1.20
C ALA A 939 -15.98 40.95 0.95
N ARG A 940 -15.55 39.72 1.25
CA ARG A 940 -16.32 38.48 1.09
C ARG A 940 -16.92 37.92 2.38
N GLY A 941 -16.80 38.65 3.49
CA GLY A 941 -17.46 38.30 4.75
C GLY A 941 -16.61 37.50 5.75
N GLY A 942 -15.28 37.44 5.57
CA GLY A 942 -14.35 36.80 6.52
C GLY A 942 -13.76 35.50 6.02
#